data_AF-A0A6G6TID8-F1
#
_entry.id   AF-A0A6G6TID8-F1
#
_cell.length_a   1.000
_cell.length_b   1.000
_cell.length_c   1.000
_cell.angle_alpha   90.00
_cell.angle_beta   90.00
_cell.angle_gamma   90.00
#
_symmetry.space_group_name_H-M   'P 1'
#
loop_
_entity.id
_entity.type
_entity.pdbx_description
1 polymer ?
#
loop_
_entity_poly.entity_id
_entity_poly.type
_entity_poly.pdbx_seq_one_letter_code
_entity_poly.pdbx_strand_id
1 'polypeptide(L)'
;MHNDYIRHPMLLGYRQIEGLWLPNDWFNETQRLTYLIKHWQANCRIYRFEQGDVLCFTENKTVDCSSIEGWPLIRYGRLYSTAPLDNDEIKKLPYADLALVRSGVVTTLLFSQAEPLSLADYLDIKGIHFEETDNYASLYEIKPQALSEEKNIRAIIGDNIPPAADQQKQFIKTIFENTSTSPSQTPQAKASSSLTQKIINKFLAPQNREAMHSSSKTISQLSPWQRWLNKLSIKSGLASMMSKQQADYINKMMKMFEDGDVDQALRHGIPLSQYQENQETTPSPYLGRLKGRNKLEISADQQGHKSLYFGDELQNYLKQLYRQQFIKLDKAGCNEEALFVLAELLQEKEEALSYLESFQRYQHAAELARMWEMRPERIIRLYCLAGDIDSAVIYARLHNAFSYVILQLQEKHPDIADKMREEWAAYLVDCEDYLQAIDIIWQLNNDISRDKAKHWLEIAYQAGGELSLRSLVKSIFLLPDTVHLYQNEIKKICNEPLATIQRAILVRELLALPKQTKLTEQLINQLIRPIIVDQYSANSVLERKEISQLIHKSTNKLLKTDMPHSDIPEAKRYSLDAQNHFISATIPEQGLYAIYDVIALNDHQYLIALGESGVLLTDKTGKKLWHNLTPTYHIVIAENYQSALLLAPRGNYFQIHSLAITTQSIKELGTLKCTVFTRVFDGIFWTIANNNTVQVVDTKNDFKIVWNIDSLNGDIIEILRHNDTEYWLINSDPKERWSYDLPERRLTQRESLPHHLNEGLKYDLMSNSYYGIKHDKCVLTSANSHYTQRLQLPNTQSIEEQRSFHLIKRTATLIYWQENELTIFRLYNNQNHCSFELKWPTNLAPQYRSEFHQWYFFDKTGRLVHFNWNNGRINTLSLLLK
;
A
#
# COMPACT_ATOMS: atom_id res chain seq x y z
N MET A 1 -6.05 42.29 -1.81
CA MET A 1 -5.72 41.60 -0.54
C MET A 1 -4.21 41.39 -0.54
N HIS A 2 -3.51 42.15 0.32
CA HIS A 2 -2.06 42.31 0.28
C HIS A 2 -1.33 41.11 0.92
N ASN A 3 -0.11 40.86 0.42
CA ASN A 3 0.80 39.74 0.73
C ASN A 3 1.33 39.77 2.18
N ASP A 4 0.62 39.11 3.10
CA ASP A 4 1.11 38.76 4.46
C ASP A 4 1.48 37.27 4.56
N TYR A 5 2.03 36.70 3.49
CA TYR A 5 2.43 35.29 3.44
C TYR A 5 3.91 35.13 3.75
N ILE A 6 4.22 34.28 4.73
CA ILE A 6 5.60 33.84 4.99
C ILE A 6 5.97 32.77 3.98
N ARG A 7 7.15 32.92 3.35
CA ARG A 7 7.65 32.01 2.30
C ARG A 7 8.01 30.63 2.82
N HIS A 8 8.58 30.58 4.02
CA HIS A 8 9.04 29.36 4.66
C HIS A 8 8.35 29.15 6.01
N PRO A 9 7.07 28.73 6.02
CA PRO A 9 6.26 28.64 7.23
C PRO A 9 6.71 27.60 8.28
N MET A 10 7.79 26.86 8.05
CA MET A 10 8.32 25.89 9.01
C MET A 10 9.85 25.87 9.07
N LEU A 11 10.36 25.58 10.26
CA LEU A 11 11.75 25.25 10.48
C LEU A 11 12.01 23.80 10.07
N LEU A 12 13.01 23.60 9.21
CA LEU A 12 13.40 22.29 8.69
C LEU A 12 14.89 22.03 8.90
N GLY A 13 15.20 20.75 9.09
CA GLY A 13 16.55 20.23 9.27
C GLY A 13 17.12 20.47 10.67
N TYR A 14 18.41 20.19 10.82
CA TYR A 14 19.15 20.47 12.05
C TYR A 14 19.33 21.97 12.22
N ARG A 15 18.69 22.54 13.24
CA ARG A 15 18.83 23.96 13.59
C ARG A 15 19.04 24.13 15.08
N GLN A 16 19.70 25.22 15.43
CA GLN A 16 19.73 25.70 16.81
C GLN A 16 18.38 26.34 17.13
N ILE A 17 17.69 25.79 18.13
CA ILE A 17 16.40 26.25 18.61
C ILE A 17 16.57 26.86 20.00
N GLU A 18 15.79 27.89 20.28
CA GLU A 18 15.79 28.65 21.54
C GLU A 18 14.48 28.50 22.32
N GLY A 19 13.55 27.71 21.80
CA GLY A 19 12.34 27.35 22.50
C GLY A 19 11.51 26.32 21.77
N LEU A 20 10.38 25.96 22.38
CA LEU A 20 9.40 25.02 21.88
C LEU A 20 7.99 25.60 22.12
N TRP A 21 7.12 25.49 21.13
CA TRP A 21 5.71 25.81 21.21
C TRP A 21 4.87 24.53 21.16
N LEU A 22 3.98 24.35 22.12
CA LEU A 22 3.10 23.21 22.28
C LEU A 22 1.64 23.68 22.10
N PRO A 23 1.07 23.57 20.89
CA PRO A 23 -0.28 24.04 20.63
C PRO A 23 -1.35 23.20 21.36
N ASN A 24 -2.41 23.87 21.82
CA ASN A 24 -3.53 23.21 22.49
C ASN A 24 -4.34 22.31 21.54
N ASP A 25 -4.36 22.64 20.25
CA ASP A 25 -5.06 21.85 19.22
C ASP A 25 -4.47 20.45 19.02
N TRP A 26 -3.21 20.23 19.38
CA TRP A 26 -2.50 18.96 19.12
C TRP A 26 -2.24 18.15 20.38
N PHE A 27 -2.12 18.81 21.53
CA PHE A 27 -1.73 18.18 22.79
C PHE A 27 -2.74 18.55 23.87
N ASN A 28 -3.25 17.55 24.59
CA ASN A 28 -4.03 17.81 25.80
C ASN A 28 -3.14 18.38 26.92
N GLU A 29 -3.74 18.92 27.98
CA GLU A 29 -2.99 19.58 29.05
C GLU A 29 -1.95 18.67 29.72
N THR A 30 -2.29 17.41 29.97
CA THR A 30 -1.38 16.43 30.58
C THR A 30 -0.19 16.10 29.68
N GLN A 31 -0.42 15.98 28.37
CA GLN A 31 0.62 15.76 27.37
C GLN A 31 1.55 16.97 27.29
N ARG A 32 1.01 18.19 27.27
CA ARG A 32 1.84 19.42 27.26
C ARG A 32 2.73 19.49 28.50
N LEU A 33 2.19 19.23 29.69
CA LEU A 33 2.99 19.18 30.93
C LEU A 33 4.09 18.11 30.87
N THR A 34 3.76 16.92 30.37
CA THR A 34 4.75 15.84 30.18
C THR A 34 5.89 16.28 29.25
N TYR A 35 5.57 16.96 28.14
CA TYR A 35 6.59 17.47 27.21
C TYR A 35 7.39 18.63 27.79
N LEU A 36 6.76 19.55 28.53
CA LEU A 36 7.45 20.62 29.23
C LEU A 36 8.48 20.06 30.22
N ILE A 37 8.11 19.03 31.00
CA ILE A 37 9.01 18.34 31.94
C ILE A 37 10.14 17.63 31.18
N LYS A 38 9.83 16.90 30.10
CA LYS A 38 10.83 16.18 29.27
C LYS A 38 11.93 17.11 28.73
N HIS A 39 11.58 18.34 28.40
CA HIS A 39 12.52 19.32 27.82
C HIS A 39 13.02 20.38 28.82
N TRP A 40 12.69 20.26 30.11
CA TRP A 40 13.01 21.24 31.15
C TRP A 40 14.53 21.41 31.34
N GLN A 41 14.98 22.66 31.46
CA GLN A 41 16.34 23.03 31.86
C GLN A 41 16.28 24.03 33.03
N ALA A 42 17.38 24.15 33.77
CA ALA A 42 17.52 25.19 34.78
C ALA A 42 17.29 26.58 34.16
N ASN A 43 16.50 27.42 34.83
CA ASN A 43 16.12 28.78 34.43
C ASN A 43 15.29 28.91 33.13
N CYS A 44 14.73 27.81 32.61
CA CYS A 44 13.74 27.88 31.53
C CYS A 44 12.54 28.74 31.93
N ARG A 45 12.01 29.51 30.97
CA ARG A 45 10.79 30.30 31.15
C ARG A 45 9.64 29.63 30.42
N ILE A 46 8.50 29.50 31.08
CA ILE A 46 7.33 28.84 30.52
C ILE A 46 6.15 29.80 30.63
N TYR A 47 5.42 29.96 29.54
CA TYR A 47 4.21 30.78 29.51
C TYR A 47 3.06 29.98 28.89
N ARG A 48 1.89 30.08 29.51
CA ARG A 48 0.65 29.45 29.07
C ARG A 48 -0.26 30.48 28.43
N PHE A 49 -0.66 30.20 27.20
CA PHE A 49 -1.64 30.95 26.43
C PHE A 49 -2.90 30.10 26.21
N GLU A 50 -4.02 30.71 25.82
CA GLU A 50 -5.22 29.97 25.39
C GLU A 50 -4.93 29.03 24.21
N GLN A 51 -4.02 29.44 23.32
CA GLN A 51 -3.65 28.71 22.10
C GLN A 51 -2.62 27.59 22.35
N GLY A 52 -1.97 27.55 23.52
CA GLY A 52 -0.90 26.58 23.81
C GLY A 52 0.13 27.05 24.84
N ASP A 53 1.12 26.21 25.09
CA ASP A 53 2.20 26.48 26.05
C ASP A 53 3.52 26.75 25.31
N VAL A 54 4.29 27.76 25.73
CA VAL A 54 5.62 28.04 25.21
C VAL A 54 6.69 27.75 26.26
N LEU A 55 7.77 27.09 25.84
CA LEU A 55 8.98 26.84 26.61
C LEU A 55 10.13 27.60 25.97
N CYS A 56 10.71 28.56 26.67
CA CYS A 56 11.93 29.25 26.25
C CYS A 56 13.14 28.58 26.91
N PHE A 57 14.09 28.12 26.09
CA PHE A 57 15.33 27.51 26.56
C PHE A 57 16.31 28.56 27.08
N THR A 58 17.09 28.18 28.09
CA THR A 58 18.23 28.98 28.58
C THR A 58 19.46 28.73 27.72
N GLU A 59 19.66 27.48 27.29
CA GLU A 59 20.75 27.07 26.41
C GLU A 59 20.19 26.55 25.08
N ASN A 60 20.71 27.06 23.97
CA ASN A 60 20.28 26.70 22.62
C ASN A 60 20.53 25.20 22.38
N LYS A 61 19.54 24.50 21.84
CA LYS A 61 19.64 23.08 21.48
C LYS A 61 19.74 22.93 19.98
N THR A 62 20.70 22.13 19.49
CA THR A 62 20.73 21.73 18.08
C THR A 62 19.92 20.47 17.91
N VAL A 63 18.80 20.55 17.19
CA VAL A 63 17.88 19.42 17.01
C VAL A 63 17.39 19.37 15.57
N ASP A 64 17.07 18.19 15.08
CA ASP A 64 16.33 18.05 13.83
C ASP A 64 14.88 18.48 14.08
N CYS A 65 14.52 19.63 13.51
CA CYS A 65 13.21 20.27 13.67
C CYS A 65 12.04 19.38 13.22
N SER A 66 12.30 18.35 12.41
CA SER A 66 11.28 17.41 11.93
C SER A 66 10.98 16.26 12.91
N SER A 67 11.89 15.99 13.86
CA SER A 67 11.77 14.88 14.81
C SER A 67 11.28 15.29 16.20
N ILE A 68 11.19 16.61 16.46
CA ILE A 68 10.77 17.12 17.77
C ILE A 68 9.24 17.19 17.87
N GLU A 69 8.70 16.87 19.04
CA GLU A 69 7.27 16.94 19.31
C GLU A 69 6.89 18.39 19.67
N GLY A 70 6.09 19.04 18.81
CA GLY A 70 5.75 20.47 18.92
C GLY A 70 6.46 21.34 17.87
N TRP A 71 6.28 22.65 17.95
CA TRP A 71 6.91 23.59 17.02
C TRP A 71 8.19 24.17 17.62
N PRO A 72 9.38 23.93 17.02
CA PRO A 72 10.60 24.58 17.46
C PRO A 72 10.53 26.09 17.23
N LEU A 73 11.23 26.85 18.07
CA LEU A 73 11.30 28.31 17.97
C LEU A 73 12.73 28.78 17.74
N ILE A 74 12.91 29.72 16.81
CA ILE A 74 14.14 30.50 16.62
C ILE A 74 13.90 31.92 17.06
N ARG A 75 14.94 32.56 17.60
CA ARG A 75 14.87 33.93 18.09
C ARG A 75 15.52 34.92 17.12
N TYR A 76 14.79 36.00 16.82
CA TYR A 76 15.25 37.18 16.09
C TYR A 76 15.22 38.38 17.03
N GLY A 77 16.31 38.58 17.79
CA GLY A 77 16.40 39.64 18.79
C GLY A 77 15.43 39.41 19.96
N ARG A 78 14.25 40.05 19.96
CA ARG A 78 13.21 39.85 20.97
C ARG A 78 12.07 38.91 20.52
N LEU A 79 11.94 38.70 19.21
CA LEU A 79 10.87 37.90 18.62
C LEU A 79 11.25 36.42 18.58
N TYR A 80 10.41 35.54 19.13
CA TYR A 80 10.45 34.11 18.88
C TYR A 80 9.57 33.76 17.69
N SER A 81 10.04 32.94 16.76
CA SER A 81 9.29 32.55 15.56
C SER A 81 9.33 31.05 15.32
N THR A 82 8.20 30.48 14.92
CA THR A 82 8.08 29.06 14.51
C THR A 82 8.59 28.80 13.08
N ALA A 83 8.90 29.88 12.35
CA ALA A 83 9.36 29.86 10.97
C ALA A 83 10.62 30.72 10.78
N PRO A 84 11.50 30.38 9.83
CA PRO A 84 12.53 31.30 9.39
C PRO A 84 11.90 32.49 8.66
N LEU A 85 12.24 33.70 9.11
CA LEU A 85 11.72 34.96 8.56
C LEU A 85 12.82 35.70 7.81
N ASP A 86 12.52 36.19 6.61
CA ASP A 86 13.38 37.12 5.89
C ASP A 86 13.32 38.52 6.50
N ASN A 87 14.37 39.33 6.33
CA ASN A 87 14.42 40.71 6.85
C ASN A 87 13.24 41.59 6.39
N ASP A 88 12.72 41.34 5.18
CA ASP A 88 11.55 42.05 4.65
C ASP A 88 10.23 41.56 5.25
N GLU A 89 10.16 40.29 5.66
CA GLU A 89 9.00 39.73 6.37
C GLU A 89 8.97 40.23 7.82
N ILE A 90 10.12 40.26 8.51
CA ILE A 90 10.24 40.78 9.88
C ILE A 90 9.77 42.24 9.97
N LYS A 91 10.13 43.09 8.99
CA LYS A 91 9.73 44.50 8.96
C LYS A 91 8.22 44.71 8.79
N LYS A 92 7.50 43.74 8.23
CA LYS A 92 6.06 43.81 8.01
C LYS A 92 5.25 43.35 9.23
N LEU A 93 5.88 42.60 10.14
CA LEU A 93 5.20 42.08 11.32
C LEU A 93 4.92 43.18 12.35
N PRO A 94 3.75 43.16 13.02
CA PRO A 94 3.46 44.03 14.14
C PRO A 94 4.35 43.68 15.33
N TYR A 95 4.45 44.60 16.30
CA TYR A 95 5.26 44.41 17.51
C TYR A 95 4.76 43.20 18.32
N ALA A 96 5.60 42.17 18.44
CA ALA A 96 5.25 40.89 19.07
C ALA A 96 6.47 40.25 19.76
N ASP A 97 6.21 39.45 20.80
CA ASP A 97 7.24 38.62 21.45
C ASP A 97 7.30 37.22 20.80
N LEU A 98 6.19 36.74 20.25
CA LEU A 98 6.06 35.43 19.60
C LEU A 98 5.28 35.57 18.28
N ALA A 99 5.85 35.07 17.19
CA ALA A 99 5.22 34.91 15.89
C ALA A 99 4.97 33.42 15.61
N LEU A 100 3.71 33.02 15.74
CA LEU A 100 3.24 31.69 15.39
C LEU A 100 2.82 31.68 13.93
N VAL A 101 3.58 30.97 13.12
CA VAL A 101 3.32 30.82 11.69
C VAL A 101 2.64 29.49 11.47
N ARG A 102 1.38 29.53 11.06
CA ARG A 102 0.56 28.34 10.75
C ARG A 102 -0.07 28.54 9.39
N SER A 103 0.06 27.56 8.49
CA SER A 103 -0.55 27.65 7.15
C SER A 103 -0.13 28.92 6.38
N GLY A 104 1.10 29.42 6.59
CA GLY A 104 1.60 30.67 6.00
C GLY A 104 1.03 31.97 6.61
N VAL A 105 0.10 31.87 7.57
CA VAL A 105 -0.50 33.00 8.28
C VAL A 105 0.21 33.22 9.61
N VAL A 106 0.47 34.48 9.94
CA VAL A 106 1.18 34.85 11.17
C VAL A 106 0.20 35.28 12.24
N THR A 107 0.20 34.56 13.35
CA THR A 107 -0.46 34.98 14.59
C THR A 107 0.61 35.54 15.52
N THR A 108 0.42 36.77 16.00
CA THR A 108 1.36 37.43 16.90
C THR A 108 0.84 37.43 18.32
N LEU A 109 1.70 37.09 19.27
CA LEU A 109 1.39 37.01 20.70
C LEU A 109 2.43 37.80 21.52
N LEU A 110 2.00 38.32 22.66
CA LEU A 110 2.85 39.04 23.62
C LEU A 110 2.93 38.25 24.92
N PHE A 111 4.11 38.15 25.55
CA PHE A 111 4.24 37.41 26.81
C PHE A 111 3.42 38.03 27.95
N SER A 112 3.05 39.32 27.85
CA SER A 112 2.15 39.97 28.81
C SER A 112 0.71 39.43 28.79
N GLN A 113 0.32 38.69 27.75
CA GLN A 113 -1.00 38.08 27.61
C GLN A 113 -1.04 36.65 28.17
N ALA A 114 0.09 36.11 28.64
CA ALA A 114 0.22 34.73 29.08
C ALA A 114 0.40 34.61 30.58
N GLU A 115 0.00 33.47 31.13
CA GLU A 115 0.24 33.12 32.53
C GLU A 115 1.62 32.45 32.66
N PRO A 116 2.53 32.98 33.51
CA PRO A 116 3.81 32.33 33.75
C PRO A 116 3.60 31.05 34.57
N LEU A 117 4.16 29.93 34.10
CA LEU A 117 3.98 28.62 34.72
C LEU A 117 5.28 28.14 35.36
N SER A 118 5.21 27.69 36.61
CA SER A 118 6.34 27.07 37.33
C SER A 118 6.16 25.56 37.35
N LEU A 119 7.08 24.82 36.70
CA LEU A 119 7.05 23.35 36.73
C LEU A 119 7.35 22.77 38.12
N ALA A 120 7.95 23.54 39.02
CA ALA A 120 8.22 23.11 40.40
C ALA A 120 6.91 22.79 41.15
N ASP A 121 5.81 23.46 40.80
CA ASP A 121 4.52 23.29 41.47
C ASP A 121 3.84 21.96 41.09
N TYR A 122 4.30 21.32 40.01
CA TYR A 122 3.75 20.06 39.48
C TYR A 122 4.58 18.83 39.87
N LEU A 123 5.72 19.02 40.56
CA LEU A 123 6.56 17.93 41.05
C LEU A 123 6.22 17.65 42.52
N ASP A 124 5.63 16.48 42.80
CA ASP A 124 5.41 16.06 44.19
C ASP A 124 6.69 15.47 44.79
N ILE A 125 7.40 16.32 45.54
CA ILE A 125 8.66 15.96 46.20
C ILE A 125 8.41 15.46 47.64
N LYS A 126 7.15 15.39 48.10
CA LYS A 126 6.84 15.04 49.50
C LYS A 126 7.24 13.62 49.89
N GLY A 127 7.43 12.72 48.92
CA GLY A 127 7.90 11.36 49.14
C GLY A 127 9.43 11.18 49.08
N ILE A 128 10.18 12.22 48.71
CA ILE A 128 11.64 12.14 48.56
C ILE A 128 12.28 12.77 49.80
N HIS A 129 12.81 11.93 50.68
CA HIS A 129 13.65 12.40 51.79
C HIS A 129 15.01 12.83 51.23
N PHE A 130 15.27 14.14 51.22
CA PHE A 130 16.62 14.65 51.03
C PHE A 130 17.37 14.48 52.34
N GLU A 131 18.37 13.59 52.37
CA GLU A 131 19.40 13.63 53.41
C GLU A 131 20.32 14.82 53.10
N GLU A 132 20.54 15.70 54.08
CA GLU A 132 21.58 16.73 53.99
C GLU A 132 22.92 16.03 53.82
N THR A 133 23.49 16.10 52.62
CA THR A 133 24.88 15.71 52.39
C THR A 133 25.77 16.87 52.79
N ASP A 134 26.82 16.56 53.56
CA ASP A 134 27.85 17.52 53.95
C ASP A 134 28.39 18.26 52.72
N ASN A 135 28.41 19.58 52.78
CA ASN A 135 28.90 20.42 51.70
C ASN A 135 30.44 20.34 51.61
N TYR A 136 30.96 19.44 50.78
CA TYR A 136 32.40 19.27 50.56
C TYR A 136 33.01 20.30 49.58
N ALA A 137 32.31 21.38 49.20
CA ALA A 137 32.77 22.34 48.19
C ALA A 137 34.10 23.07 48.54
N SER A 138 34.58 22.97 49.78
CA SER A 138 35.88 23.53 50.21
C SER A 138 37.02 22.51 50.29
N LEU A 139 36.81 21.26 49.90
CA LEU A 139 37.86 20.25 49.83
C LEU A 139 38.10 19.88 48.37
N TYR A 140 39.34 20.13 47.91
CA TYR A 140 39.95 19.74 46.62
C TYR A 140 39.97 20.78 45.48
N GLU A 141 40.84 21.80 45.62
CA GLU A 141 41.58 22.30 44.45
C GLU A 141 42.53 21.19 43.96
N ILE A 142 42.17 20.48 42.89
CA ILE A 142 43.09 19.54 42.23
C ILE A 142 43.70 20.25 41.03
N LYS A 143 44.96 20.67 41.19
CA LYS A 143 45.84 21.01 40.06
C LYS A 143 46.15 19.73 39.28
N PRO A 144 46.03 19.72 37.93
CA PRO A 144 46.25 18.53 37.14
C PRO A 144 47.74 18.18 37.16
N GLN A 145 48.09 16.99 37.66
CA GLN A 145 49.44 16.45 37.59
C GLN A 145 49.47 15.29 36.61
N ALA A 146 50.46 15.35 35.72
CA ALA A 146 50.64 14.44 34.59
C ALA A 146 50.85 12.98 35.02
N LEU A 147 50.35 12.08 34.17
CA LEU A 147 50.50 10.62 34.23
C LEU A 147 51.94 10.18 34.51
N SER A 148 52.14 9.29 35.49
CA SER A 148 53.19 8.28 35.46
C SER A 148 52.91 7.12 36.45
N GLU A 149 52.87 5.93 35.85
CA GLU A 149 53.37 4.64 36.36
C GLU A 149 52.57 3.84 37.41
N GLU A 150 52.12 2.69 36.92
CA GLU A 150 51.67 1.51 37.65
C GLU A 150 52.61 1.12 38.79
N LYS A 151 52.15 1.12 40.05
CA LYS A 151 52.63 0.19 41.08
C LYS A 151 51.53 -0.28 42.05
N ASN A 152 51.20 -1.56 41.87
CA ASN A 152 50.93 -2.61 42.85
C ASN A 152 49.84 -2.43 43.93
N ILE A 153 48.85 -3.32 43.80
CA ILE A 153 47.69 -3.64 44.65
C ILE A 153 48.06 -4.09 46.09
N ARG A 154 49.33 -3.98 46.52
CA ARG A 154 49.83 -4.46 47.81
C ARG A 154 50.20 -3.38 48.84
N ALA A 155 49.94 -2.10 48.57
CA ALA A 155 50.21 -1.02 49.52
C ALA A 155 48.96 -0.43 50.21
N ILE A 156 47.74 -0.82 49.81
CA ILE A 156 46.49 -0.33 50.42
C ILE A 156 45.97 -1.28 51.49
N ILE A 157 46.41 -2.54 51.52
CA ILE A 157 46.09 -3.46 52.61
C ILE A 157 47.31 -3.54 53.52
N GLY A 158 47.38 -2.57 54.44
CA GLY A 158 48.11 -2.74 55.70
C GLY A 158 47.41 -3.81 56.55
N ASP A 159 48.24 -4.57 57.26
CA ASP A 159 47.93 -5.82 57.95
C ASP A 159 46.72 -5.75 58.90
N ASN A 160 45.73 -6.64 58.70
CA ASN A 160 45.01 -7.33 59.79
C ASN A 160 43.90 -8.30 59.32
N ILE A 161 44.22 -9.40 58.62
CA ILE A 161 43.38 -10.63 58.63
C ILE A 161 44.28 -11.89 58.55
N PRO A 162 44.16 -12.87 59.48
CA PRO A 162 45.03 -14.05 59.61
C PRO A 162 44.90 -15.11 58.48
N PRO A 163 45.86 -16.05 58.34
CA PRO A 163 46.07 -16.86 57.14
C PRO A 163 45.06 -18.01 56.96
N ALA A 164 44.60 -18.19 55.71
CA ALA A 164 43.73 -19.29 55.30
C ALA A 164 44.50 -20.62 55.07
N ALA A 165 43.82 -21.72 55.42
CA ALA A 165 44.33 -23.09 55.51
C ALA A 165 44.88 -23.70 54.20
N ASP A 166 45.85 -24.61 54.34
CA ASP A 166 46.63 -25.20 53.24
C ASP A 166 45.87 -26.06 52.23
N GLN A 167 44.58 -26.36 52.46
CA GLN A 167 43.74 -27.08 51.50
C GLN A 167 43.32 -26.21 50.30
N GLN A 168 43.27 -24.88 50.45
CA GLN A 168 42.90 -23.97 49.36
C GLN A 168 44.03 -23.76 48.34
N LYS A 169 45.29 -23.98 48.76
CA LYS A 169 46.48 -23.79 47.91
C LYS A 169 46.74 -24.96 46.95
N GLN A 170 46.26 -26.17 47.26
CA GLN A 170 46.40 -27.33 46.37
C GLN A 170 45.35 -27.35 45.25
N PHE A 171 44.14 -26.83 45.51
CA PHE A 171 43.05 -26.79 44.53
C PHE A 171 43.29 -25.76 43.40
N ILE A 172 43.97 -24.65 43.70
CA ILE A 172 44.28 -23.63 42.69
C ILE A 172 45.46 -24.06 41.79
N LYS A 173 46.36 -24.92 42.29
CA LYS A 173 47.53 -25.39 41.52
C LYS A 173 47.15 -26.37 40.39
N THR A 174 46.11 -27.18 40.57
CA THR A 174 45.66 -28.14 39.55
C THR A 174 44.82 -27.49 38.44
N ILE A 175 44.22 -26.33 38.68
CA ILE A 175 43.39 -25.63 37.69
C ILE A 175 44.24 -24.80 36.71
N PHE A 176 45.41 -24.33 37.12
CA PHE A 176 46.25 -23.44 36.30
C PHE A 176 47.28 -24.15 35.41
N GLU A 177 47.51 -25.45 35.55
CA GLU A 177 48.48 -26.18 34.73
C GLU A 177 47.93 -26.69 33.37
N ASN A 178 46.62 -26.56 33.10
CA ASN A 178 46.00 -27.25 31.94
C ASN A 178 45.39 -26.37 30.84
N THR A 179 45.67 -25.06 30.78
CA THR A 179 45.08 -24.21 29.74
C THR A 179 46.07 -23.21 29.14
N SER A 180 46.92 -23.68 28.23
CA SER A 180 47.43 -22.92 27.07
C SER A 180 48.21 -23.82 26.12
N THR A 181 47.60 -24.22 24.99
CA THR A 181 48.14 -24.15 23.61
C THR A 181 47.25 -24.89 22.59
N SER A 182 46.85 -24.17 21.53
CA SER A 182 46.28 -24.66 20.24
C SER A 182 47.42 -25.26 19.36
N PRO A 183 47.23 -25.91 18.16
CA PRO A 183 46.22 -25.59 17.13
C PRO A 183 45.72 -26.72 16.18
N SER A 184 44.68 -26.36 15.40
CA SER A 184 44.37 -26.66 13.98
C SER A 184 44.33 -28.10 13.39
N GLN A 185 43.31 -28.28 12.53
CA GLN A 185 43.13 -29.23 11.40
C GLN A 185 42.18 -30.43 11.59
N THR A 186 41.12 -30.45 10.79
CA THR A 186 40.44 -31.65 10.26
C THR A 186 41.28 -32.25 9.13
N PRO A 187 41.32 -33.59 8.89
CA PRO A 187 40.18 -34.30 8.29
C PRO A 187 39.97 -35.78 8.66
N GLN A 188 38.73 -36.22 8.44
CA GLN A 188 38.25 -37.54 7.99
C GLN A 188 38.67 -38.86 8.69
N ALA A 189 37.60 -39.66 8.85
CA ALA A 189 37.50 -41.10 8.60
C ALA A 189 37.67 -42.09 9.77
N LYS A 190 36.60 -42.88 9.88
CA LYS A 190 36.50 -44.30 10.26
C LYS A 190 36.64 -44.66 11.74
N ALA A 191 35.49 -45.18 12.20
CA ALA A 191 35.34 -46.49 12.85
C ALA A 191 36.14 -46.75 14.13
N SER A 192 35.41 -46.98 15.21
CA SER A 192 35.36 -48.27 15.91
C SER A 192 34.53 -48.08 17.19
N SER A 193 33.53 -48.95 17.39
CA SER A 193 33.47 -49.89 18.53
C SER A 193 33.43 -49.20 19.90
N SER A 194 32.54 -49.52 20.83
CA SER A 194 31.63 -50.64 20.98
C SER A 194 30.99 -50.48 22.34
N LEU A 195 29.67 -50.58 22.41
CA LEU A 195 28.97 -51.18 23.55
C LEU A 195 27.77 -51.93 22.99
N THR A 196 28.10 -53.04 22.33
CA THR A 196 27.28 -54.26 22.31
C THR A 196 27.12 -54.73 23.76
N GLN A 197 26.02 -55.34 24.23
CA GLN A 197 25.29 -56.45 23.65
C GLN A 197 24.00 -56.66 24.44
N LYS A 198 22.95 -57.11 23.75
CA LYS A 198 22.10 -58.31 24.01
C LYS A 198 20.74 -58.09 23.33
N ILE A 199 20.19 -58.90 22.43
CA ILE A 199 20.44 -60.27 21.96
C ILE A 199 19.81 -60.36 20.55
N ILE A 200 20.53 -60.91 19.58
CA ILE A 200 19.97 -61.61 18.42
C ILE A 200 20.50 -63.03 18.52
N ASN A 201 19.62 -64.02 18.39
CA ASN A 201 19.88 -65.17 17.53
C ASN A 201 18.63 -66.05 17.44
N LYS A 202 18.03 -66.06 16.26
CA LYS A 202 17.72 -67.25 15.45
C LYS A 202 16.57 -66.92 14.49
N PHE A 203 16.86 -66.86 13.20
CA PHE A 203 16.49 -67.90 12.24
C PHE A 203 16.65 -67.37 10.80
N LEU A 204 17.55 -67.99 10.06
CA LEU A 204 17.54 -68.04 8.60
C LEU A 204 17.25 -69.49 8.19
N ALA A 205 16.24 -69.64 7.32
CA ALA A 205 16.00 -70.71 6.34
C ALA A 205 15.69 -72.15 6.85
N PRO A 206 15.29 -73.10 5.98
CA PRO A 206 14.03 -73.17 5.22
C PRO A 206 13.33 -74.57 5.33
N GLN A 207 12.18 -74.73 4.65
CA GLN A 207 11.52 -75.99 4.21
C GLN A 207 10.50 -76.76 5.09
N ASN A 208 9.62 -77.44 4.33
CA ASN A 208 8.58 -78.45 4.60
C ASN A 208 7.24 -77.98 5.17
N ARG A 209 6.16 -77.98 4.38
CA ARG A 209 5.30 -79.08 3.87
C ARG A 209 4.37 -79.66 4.94
N GLU A 210 3.10 -79.66 4.56
CA GLU A 210 1.97 -80.46 5.05
C GLU A 210 1.31 -80.03 6.37
N ALA A 211 0.13 -79.42 6.22
CA ALA A 211 -1.12 -80.00 6.74
C ALA A 211 -2.33 -79.25 6.14
N MET A 212 -2.98 -79.87 5.15
CA MET A 212 -4.42 -79.70 4.97
C MET A 212 -5.10 -80.46 6.12
N HIS A 213 -5.99 -79.82 6.86
CA HIS A 213 -7.32 -80.37 7.13
C HIS A 213 -8.27 -79.28 7.65
N SER A 214 -9.23 -78.96 6.77
CA SER A 214 -10.64 -78.67 7.06
C SER A 214 -11.03 -78.04 8.40
N SER A 215 -11.59 -76.84 8.33
CA SER A 215 -12.97 -76.67 8.82
C SER A 215 -13.68 -75.61 7.99
N SER A 216 -14.55 -76.09 7.10
CA SER A 216 -15.65 -75.31 6.54
C SER A 216 -16.65 -75.04 7.66
N LYS A 217 -16.89 -73.77 7.99
CA LYS A 217 -18.13 -73.35 8.64
C LYS A 217 -18.38 -71.86 8.45
N THR A 218 -19.54 -71.60 7.86
CA THR A 218 -20.36 -70.37 7.93
C THR A 218 -19.73 -69.09 7.41
N ILE A 219 -19.99 -68.82 6.12
CA ILE A 219 -20.09 -67.47 5.57
C ILE A 219 -21.31 -66.82 6.23
N SER A 220 -21.12 -66.19 7.38
CA SER A 220 -22.05 -65.20 7.92
C SER A 220 -21.74 -63.88 7.25
N GLN A 221 -22.75 -63.35 6.55
CA GLN A 221 -22.88 -62.01 5.97
C GLN A 221 -21.67 -61.07 6.16
N LEU A 222 -20.69 -61.17 5.26
CA LEU A 222 -19.62 -60.18 5.15
C LEU A 222 -20.22 -58.82 4.83
N SER A 223 -19.77 -57.77 5.53
CA SER A 223 -20.21 -56.40 5.29
C SER A 223 -19.84 -55.93 3.88
N PRO A 224 -20.56 -54.94 3.30
CA PRO A 224 -20.30 -54.43 1.95
C PRO A 224 -18.84 -54.04 1.70
N TRP A 225 -18.16 -53.47 2.71
CA TRP A 225 -16.75 -53.07 2.63
C TRP A 225 -15.75 -54.25 2.67
N GLN A 226 -16.02 -55.29 3.47
CA GLN A 226 -15.19 -56.51 3.50
C GLN A 226 -15.17 -57.23 2.13
N ARG A 227 -16.26 -57.10 1.35
CA ARG A 227 -16.32 -57.61 -0.03
C ARG A 227 -15.53 -56.73 -1.02
N TRP A 228 -15.42 -55.44 -0.74
CA TRP A 228 -14.64 -54.50 -1.55
C TRP A 228 -13.12 -54.65 -1.29
N LEU A 229 -12.69 -54.80 -0.03
CA LEU A 229 -11.29 -55.11 0.33
C LEU A 229 -10.78 -56.39 -0.36
N ASN A 230 -11.63 -57.43 -0.41
CA ASN A 230 -11.31 -58.68 -1.12
C ASN A 230 -11.26 -58.52 -2.65
N LYS A 231 -11.92 -57.51 -3.24
CA LYS A 231 -11.82 -57.20 -4.67
C LYS A 231 -10.56 -56.42 -5.02
N LEU A 232 -10.10 -55.55 -4.11
CA LEU A 232 -8.89 -54.76 -4.29
C LEU A 232 -7.61 -55.54 -4.11
N SER A 233 -7.58 -56.50 -3.17
CA SER A 233 -6.43 -57.38 -2.96
C SER A 233 -6.09 -58.23 -4.19
N ILE A 234 -6.97 -58.26 -5.21
CA ILE A 234 -6.84 -59.08 -6.42
C ILE A 234 -6.39 -58.23 -7.63
N LYS A 235 -6.40 -56.89 -7.59
CA LYS A 235 -6.13 -56.06 -8.79
C LYS A 235 -5.21 -54.83 -8.65
N SER A 236 -4.86 -54.35 -7.46
CA SER A 236 -3.93 -53.22 -7.34
C SER A 236 -2.76 -53.56 -6.41
N GLY A 237 -1.53 -53.48 -6.94
CA GLY A 237 -0.27 -53.76 -6.23
C GLY A 237 0.12 -52.70 -5.20
N LEU A 238 -0.85 -52.13 -4.47
CA LEU A 238 -0.67 -51.02 -3.52
C LEU A 238 -1.13 -51.35 -2.08
N ALA A 239 -1.31 -52.62 -1.75
CA ALA A 239 -1.74 -53.03 -0.42
C ALA A 239 -0.64 -53.02 0.68
N SER A 240 0.62 -52.64 0.36
CA SER A 240 1.74 -52.82 1.30
C SER A 240 2.22 -51.55 2.03
N MET A 241 1.56 -50.40 1.85
CA MET A 241 2.06 -49.13 2.43
C MET A 241 1.02 -48.35 3.22
N MET A 242 0.22 -49.04 4.03
CA MET A 242 -0.67 -48.42 5.03
C MET A 242 -0.36 -49.02 6.40
N SER A 243 -0.21 -48.18 7.43
CA SER A 243 0.05 -48.69 8.78
C SER A 243 -1.19 -49.41 9.34
N LYS A 244 -1.02 -50.51 10.09
CA LYS A 244 -2.15 -51.27 10.71
C LYS A 244 -3.10 -50.36 11.50
N GLN A 245 -2.55 -49.35 12.17
CA GLN A 245 -3.32 -48.39 12.98
C GLN A 245 -4.24 -47.50 12.14
N GLN A 246 -3.86 -47.11 10.92
CA GLN A 246 -4.70 -46.34 10.00
C GLN A 246 -5.82 -47.21 9.42
N ALA A 247 -5.52 -48.47 9.10
CA ALA A 247 -6.53 -49.44 8.65
C ALA A 247 -7.56 -49.73 9.75
N ASP A 248 -7.13 -49.88 11.01
CA ASP A 248 -8.03 -50.08 12.15
C ASP A 248 -8.93 -48.87 12.41
N TYR A 249 -8.40 -47.65 12.27
CA TYR A 249 -9.19 -46.42 12.38
C TYR A 249 -10.26 -46.33 11.29
N ILE A 250 -9.89 -46.56 10.02
CA ILE A 250 -10.83 -46.54 8.89
C ILE A 250 -11.88 -47.63 9.05
N ASN A 251 -11.49 -48.85 9.45
CA ASN A 251 -12.43 -49.94 9.70
C ASN A 251 -13.42 -49.61 10.83
N LYS A 252 -12.96 -48.98 11.91
CA LYS A 252 -13.82 -48.56 13.02
C LYS A 252 -14.82 -47.48 12.58
N MET A 253 -14.36 -46.47 11.84
CA MET A 253 -15.19 -45.41 11.27
C MET A 253 -16.23 -45.99 10.29
N MET A 254 -15.80 -46.85 9.37
CA MET A 254 -16.69 -47.54 8.41
C MET A 254 -17.76 -48.35 9.11
N LYS A 255 -17.38 -49.08 10.16
CA LYS A 255 -18.31 -49.84 10.98
C LYS A 255 -19.33 -48.93 11.69
N MET A 256 -18.93 -47.76 12.18
CA MET A 256 -19.86 -46.78 12.76
C MET A 256 -20.88 -46.28 11.72
N PHE A 257 -20.46 -46.06 10.47
CA PHE A 257 -21.39 -45.72 9.37
C PHE A 257 -22.34 -46.88 9.01
N GLU A 258 -21.86 -48.13 9.07
CA GLU A 258 -22.67 -49.34 8.81
C GLU A 258 -23.65 -49.65 9.95
N ASP A 259 -23.24 -49.44 11.20
CA ASP A 259 -24.03 -49.71 12.42
C ASP A 259 -25.08 -48.63 12.70
N GLY A 260 -25.11 -47.54 11.92
CA GLY A 260 -26.10 -46.46 12.02
C GLY A 260 -25.83 -45.44 13.14
N ASP A 261 -24.63 -45.45 13.73
CA ASP A 261 -24.19 -44.45 14.73
C ASP A 261 -23.66 -43.20 14.03
N VAL A 262 -24.58 -42.44 13.45
CA VAL A 262 -24.28 -41.36 12.50
C VAL A 262 -23.46 -40.23 13.13
N ASP A 263 -23.79 -39.79 14.34
CA ASP A 263 -23.09 -38.68 15.01
C ASP A 263 -21.63 -39.04 15.32
N GLN A 264 -21.38 -40.24 15.86
CA GLN A 264 -20.01 -40.72 16.10
C GLN A 264 -19.27 -40.96 14.78
N ALA A 265 -19.95 -41.49 13.76
CA ALA A 265 -19.36 -41.72 12.45
C ALA A 265 -18.89 -40.41 11.78
N LEU A 266 -19.69 -39.33 11.86
CA LEU A 266 -19.33 -38.02 11.32
C LEU A 266 -18.16 -37.38 12.07
N ARG A 267 -18.08 -37.53 13.40
CA ARG A 267 -16.94 -37.07 14.21
C ARG A 267 -15.64 -37.78 13.86
N HIS A 268 -15.72 -39.03 13.40
CA HIS A 268 -14.59 -39.83 12.96
C HIS A 268 -14.28 -39.70 11.46
N GLY A 269 -15.15 -39.02 10.71
CA GLY A 269 -15.01 -38.82 9.26
C GLY A 269 -13.72 -38.11 8.88
N ILE A 270 -13.12 -38.58 7.79
CA ILE A 270 -11.89 -38.02 7.23
C ILE A 270 -12.27 -37.14 6.03
N PRO A 271 -11.82 -35.87 5.98
CA PRO A 271 -12.07 -34.99 4.84
C PRO A 271 -11.36 -35.51 3.58
N LEU A 272 -12.05 -35.52 2.45
CA LEU A 272 -11.48 -35.93 1.16
C LEU A 272 -10.72 -34.76 0.53
N SER A 273 -9.53 -35.00 -0.02
CA SER A 273 -8.78 -33.98 -0.77
C SER A 273 -9.44 -33.68 -2.11
N GLN A 274 -9.43 -32.42 -2.51
CA GLN A 274 -9.59 -32.05 -3.92
C GLN A 274 -8.27 -32.29 -4.66
N TYR A 275 -8.36 -32.87 -5.85
CA TYR A 275 -7.22 -33.14 -6.74
C TYR A 275 -6.56 -31.82 -7.14
N GLN A 276 -5.29 -31.58 -6.77
CA GLN A 276 -4.50 -30.47 -7.30
C GLN A 276 -3.63 -31.02 -8.44
N GLU A 277 -3.97 -30.69 -9.69
CA GLU A 277 -3.30 -31.19 -10.90
C GLU A 277 -1.85 -30.68 -11.07
N ASN A 278 -1.36 -29.72 -10.27
CA ASN A 278 -0.09 -29.03 -10.52
C ASN A 278 0.86 -28.99 -9.31
N GLN A 279 1.16 -30.14 -8.69
CA GLN A 279 2.33 -30.26 -7.81
C GLN A 279 3.06 -31.59 -8.06
N GLU A 280 4.25 -31.52 -8.67
CA GLU A 280 5.17 -32.66 -8.90
C GLU A 280 5.81 -33.22 -7.60
N THR A 281 5.21 -32.97 -6.44
CA THR A 281 5.71 -33.50 -5.16
C THR A 281 4.98 -34.79 -4.84
N THR A 282 5.73 -35.88 -4.76
CA THR A 282 5.25 -37.16 -4.21
C THR A 282 4.66 -36.92 -2.82
N PRO A 283 3.39 -37.32 -2.56
CA PRO A 283 2.77 -37.11 -1.27
C PRO A 283 3.53 -37.90 -0.21
N SER A 284 4.05 -37.21 0.80
CA SER A 284 4.71 -37.85 1.94
C SER A 284 3.65 -38.50 2.84
N PRO A 285 3.71 -39.82 3.13
CA PRO A 285 2.74 -40.48 4.00
C PRO A 285 2.87 -39.92 5.42
N TYR A 286 1.81 -39.27 5.91
CA TYR A 286 1.75 -38.72 7.25
C TYR A 286 1.70 -39.85 8.31
N LEU A 287 2.57 -39.76 9.32
CA LEU A 287 2.73 -40.73 10.42
C LEU A 287 2.02 -40.33 11.72
N GLY A 288 1.04 -39.42 11.67
CA GLY A 288 0.28 -38.98 12.86
C GLY A 288 -0.95 -39.85 13.17
N ARG A 289 -1.36 -39.88 14.44
CA ARG A 289 -2.55 -40.59 14.93
C ARG A 289 -3.84 -39.84 14.56
N LEU A 290 -4.72 -40.49 13.79
CA LEU A 290 -6.09 -40.03 13.57
C LEU A 290 -6.91 -40.14 14.86
N LYS A 291 -7.59 -39.07 15.27
CA LYS A 291 -8.51 -39.02 16.41
C LYS A 291 -9.82 -38.36 15.98
N GLY A 292 -10.93 -38.83 16.54
CA GLY A 292 -12.25 -38.24 16.30
C GLY A 292 -12.39 -36.85 16.91
N ARG A 293 -13.27 -36.03 16.32
CA ARG A 293 -13.57 -34.66 16.74
C ARG A 293 -14.57 -34.64 17.91
N ASN A 294 -14.43 -33.63 18.78
CA ASN A 294 -15.32 -33.49 19.95
C ASN A 294 -16.64 -32.76 19.62
N LYS A 295 -16.68 -31.97 18.54
CA LYS A 295 -17.87 -31.25 18.02
C LYS A 295 -17.87 -31.21 16.49
N LEU A 296 -19.06 -31.10 15.90
CA LEU A 296 -19.29 -30.91 14.46
C LEU A 296 -19.28 -29.40 14.16
N GLU A 297 -18.09 -28.81 14.10
CA GLU A 297 -17.90 -27.40 13.73
C GLU A 297 -17.15 -27.33 12.38
N ILE A 298 -17.54 -26.40 11.51
CA ILE A 298 -16.90 -26.20 10.21
C ILE A 298 -15.64 -25.36 10.44
N SER A 299 -14.46 -25.89 10.08
CA SER A 299 -13.18 -25.28 10.45
C SER A 299 -12.72 -24.23 9.43
N ALA A 300 -12.12 -23.13 9.92
CA ALA A 300 -11.68 -21.99 9.11
C ALA A 300 -10.29 -22.16 8.47
N ASP A 301 -9.40 -22.99 9.04
CA ASP A 301 -8.00 -23.11 8.61
C ASP A 301 -7.76 -24.40 7.82
N GLN A 302 -7.44 -24.27 6.53
CA GLN A 302 -7.14 -25.40 5.64
C GLN A 302 -5.67 -25.45 5.19
N GLN A 303 -4.81 -24.50 5.59
CA GLN A 303 -3.39 -24.54 5.19
C GLN A 303 -2.54 -25.51 6.04
N GLY A 304 -3.06 -25.96 7.19
CA GLY A 304 -2.37 -26.88 8.10
C GLY A 304 -2.83 -28.35 8.07
N HIS A 305 -3.99 -28.67 7.49
CA HIS A 305 -4.52 -30.03 7.51
C HIS A 305 -4.06 -30.82 6.29
N LYS A 306 -2.97 -31.59 6.45
CA LYS A 306 -2.49 -32.56 5.45
C LYS A 306 -3.59 -33.59 5.16
N SER A 307 -4.31 -33.39 4.07
CA SER A 307 -5.27 -34.36 3.55
C SER A 307 -4.53 -35.65 3.18
N LEU A 308 -5.02 -36.78 3.69
CA LEU A 308 -4.43 -38.08 3.40
C LEU A 308 -4.82 -38.47 1.96
N TYR A 309 -3.83 -38.64 1.09
CA TYR A 309 -4.07 -39.26 -0.21
C TYR A 309 -4.29 -40.76 0.00
N PHE A 310 -5.55 -41.16 -0.13
CA PHE A 310 -5.93 -42.56 -0.22
C PHE A 310 -6.08 -42.86 -1.70
N GLY A 311 -5.46 -43.92 -2.22
CA GLY A 311 -5.51 -44.22 -3.65
C GLY A 311 -6.92 -44.12 -4.26
N ASP A 312 -6.99 -43.74 -5.53
CA ASP A 312 -8.21 -43.26 -6.22
C ASP A 312 -9.48 -44.11 -5.96
N GLU A 313 -9.34 -45.43 -5.84
CA GLU A 313 -10.46 -46.34 -5.57
C GLU A 313 -11.07 -46.14 -4.17
N LEU A 314 -10.26 -45.94 -3.12
CA LEU A 314 -10.73 -45.72 -1.75
C LEU A 314 -11.39 -44.36 -1.59
N GLN A 315 -10.81 -43.34 -2.22
CA GLN A 315 -11.36 -41.99 -2.25
C GLN A 315 -12.73 -41.96 -2.93
N ASN A 316 -12.88 -42.65 -4.07
CA ASN A 316 -14.17 -42.79 -4.76
C ASN A 316 -15.22 -43.51 -3.92
N TYR A 317 -14.83 -44.56 -3.20
CA TYR A 317 -15.76 -45.29 -2.32
C TYR A 317 -16.20 -44.44 -1.12
N LEU A 318 -15.28 -43.75 -0.44
CA LEU A 318 -15.63 -42.82 0.64
C LEU A 318 -16.53 -41.69 0.13
N LYS A 319 -16.27 -41.16 -1.07
CA LYS A 319 -17.14 -40.17 -1.72
C LYS A 319 -18.56 -40.71 -1.89
N GLN A 320 -18.72 -41.94 -2.37
CA GLN A 320 -20.04 -42.57 -2.51
C GLN A 320 -20.74 -42.78 -1.16
N LEU A 321 -20.00 -43.21 -0.14
CA LEU A 321 -20.53 -43.41 1.20
C LEU A 321 -21.03 -42.10 1.83
N TYR A 322 -20.20 -41.05 1.80
CA TYR A 322 -20.60 -39.74 2.32
C TYR A 322 -21.79 -39.16 1.55
N ARG A 323 -21.86 -39.35 0.22
CA ARG A 323 -23.03 -38.96 -0.59
C ARG A 323 -24.30 -39.69 -0.20
N GLN A 324 -24.22 -41.00 0.05
CA GLN A 324 -25.36 -41.77 0.55
C GLN A 324 -25.81 -41.29 1.94
N GLN A 325 -24.85 -40.93 2.79
CA GLN A 325 -25.14 -40.43 4.12
C GLN A 325 -25.79 -39.04 4.08
N PHE A 326 -25.32 -38.15 3.20
CA PHE A 326 -25.96 -36.87 2.93
C PHE A 326 -27.44 -37.06 2.54
N ILE A 327 -27.74 -37.94 1.59
CA ILE A 327 -29.13 -38.21 1.15
C ILE A 327 -30.00 -38.73 2.31
N LYS A 328 -29.43 -39.55 3.21
CA LYS A 328 -30.17 -40.06 4.38
C LYS A 328 -30.45 -38.95 5.39
N LEU A 329 -29.46 -38.11 5.68
CA LEU A 329 -29.57 -37.00 6.63
C LEU A 329 -30.54 -35.93 6.12
N ASP A 330 -30.50 -35.61 4.83
CA ASP A 330 -31.41 -34.68 4.18
C ASP A 330 -32.87 -35.15 4.28
N LYS A 331 -33.12 -36.44 4.00
CA LYS A 331 -34.46 -37.05 4.18
C LYS A 331 -34.92 -37.10 5.63
N ALA A 332 -34.00 -37.11 6.58
CA ALA A 332 -34.30 -37.13 8.00
C ALA A 332 -34.52 -35.72 8.59
N GLY A 333 -34.27 -34.64 7.82
CA GLY A 333 -34.34 -33.26 8.29
C GLY A 333 -33.18 -32.83 9.19
N CYS A 334 -32.10 -33.61 9.23
CA CYS A 334 -30.86 -33.32 9.97
C CYS A 334 -29.95 -32.40 9.13
N ASN A 335 -30.37 -31.13 8.99
CA ASN A 335 -29.80 -30.19 8.02
C ASN A 335 -28.36 -29.77 8.36
N GLU A 336 -28.00 -29.71 9.64
CA GLU A 336 -26.65 -29.29 10.09
C GLU A 336 -25.62 -30.38 9.84
N GLU A 337 -25.97 -31.63 10.12
CA GLU A 337 -25.15 -32.80 9.85
C GLU A 337 -25.01 -33.04 8.35
N ALA A 338 -26.08 -32.84 7.58
CA ALA A 338 -26.04 -32.90 6.11
C ALA A 338 -25.11 -31.82 5.54
N LEU A 339 -25.18 -30.59 6.06
CA LEU A 339 -24.29 -29.50 5.69
C LEU A 339 -22.84 -29.83 6.04
N PHE A 340 -22.58 -30.36 7.24
CA PHE A 340 -21.23 -30.78 7.67
C PHE A 340 -20.65 -31.83 6.72
N VAL A 341 -21.45 -32.79 6.27
CA VAL A 341 -21.01 -33.79 5.28
C VAL A 341 -20.58 -33.12 3.97
N LEU A 342 -21.36 -32.17 3.44
CA LEU A 342 -21.02 -31.47 2.19
C LEU A 342 -19.80 -30.55 2.36
N ALA A 343 -19.79 -29.75 3.43
CA ALA A 343 -18.84 -28.69 3.70
C ALA A 343 -17.46 -29.22 4.11
N GLU A 344 -17.42 -30.20 5.01
CA GLU A 344 -16.21 -30.62 5.70
C GLU A 344 -15.71 -31.98 5.21
N LEU A 345 -16.60 -32.98 5.01
CA LEU A 345 -16.19 -34.32 4.60
C LEU A 345 -15.98 -34.46 3.09
N LEU A 346 -16.96 -33.98 2.30
CA LEU A 346 -16.91 -34.02 0.84
C LEU A 346 -16.14 -32.84 0.23
N GLN A 347 -16.03 -31.72 0.95
CA GLN A 347 -15.44 -30.46 0.49
C GLN A 347 -16.09 -29.90 -0.79
N GLU A 348 -17.40 -30.10 -0.98
CA GLU A 348 -18.16 -29.62 -2.13
C GLU A 348 -18.77 -28.25 -1.81
N LYS A 349 -17.91 -27.22 -1.76
CA LYS A 349 -18.25 -25.88 -1.24
C LYS A 349 -19.48 -25.25 -1.92
N GLU A 350 -19.55 -25.30 -3.24
CA GLU A 350 -20.68 -24.72 -4.01
C GLU A 350 -22.01 -25.43 -3.72
N GLU A 351 -21.96 -26.75 -3.52
CA GLU A 351 -23.15 -27.53 -3.20
C GLU A 351 -23.61 -27.29 -1.76
N ALA A 352 -22.68 -27.18 -0.82
CA ALA A 352 -22.98 -26.81 0.57
C ALA A 352 -23.66 -25.43 0.65
N LEU A 353 -23.17 -24.45 -0.11
CA LEU A 353 -23.81 -23.13 -0.19
C LEU A 353 -25.18 -23.18 -0.86
N SER A 354 -25.31 -23.94 -1.96
CA SER A 354 -26.60 -24.13 -2.64
C SER A 354 -27.62 -24.84 -1.76
N TYR A 355 -27.17 -25.75 -0.90
CA TYR A 355 -27.98 -26.40 0.12
C TYR A 355 -28.47 -25.40 1.17
N LEU A 356 -27.60 -24.51 1.68
CA LEU A 356 -28.03 -23.44 2.59
C LEU A 356 -29.03 -22.46 1.94
N GLU A 357 -28.86 -22.15 0.65
CA GLU A 357 -29.78 -21.29 -0.10
C GLU A 357 -31.18 -21.91 -0.24
N SER A 358 -31.30 -23.23 -0.39
CA SER A 358 -32.60 -23.90 -0.49
C SER A 358 -33.41 -23.80 0.80
N PHE A 359 -32.74 -23.71 1.96
CA PHE A 359 -33.35 -23.44 3.27
C PHE A 359 -33.42 -21.96 3.64
N GLN A 360 -33.11 -21.05 2.72
CA GLN A 360 -33.13 -19.59 2.94
C GLN A 360 -32.21 -19.13 4.08
N ARG A 361 -31.18 -19.91 4.44
CA ARG A 361 -30.19 -19.55 5.48
C ARG A 361 -29.07 -18.70 4.90
N TYR A 362 -29.43 -17.58 4.26
CA TYR A 362 -28.50 -16.75 3.49
C TYR A 362 -27.38 -16.13 4.32
N GLN A 363 -27.66 -15.69 5.56
CA GLN A 363 -26.65 -15.12 6.44
C GLN A 363 -25.51 -16.11 6.74
N HIS A 364 -25.86 -17.33 7.15
CA HIS A 364 -24.89 -18.39 7.43
C HIS A 364 -24.12 -18.79 6.17
N ALA A 365 -24.79 -18.81 5.01
CA ALA A 365 -24.13 -19.06 3.73
C ALA A 365 -23.13 -17.96 3.38
N ALA A 366 -23.45 -16.69 3.62
CA ALA A 366 -22.57 -15.55 3.35
C ALA A 366 -21.32 -15.57 4.23
N GLU A 367 -21.49 -15.82 5.53
CA GLU A 367 -20.39 -15.92 6.50
C GLU A 367 -19.45 -17.08 6.15
N LEU A 368 -20.02 -18.24 5.82
CA LEU A 368 -19.26 -19.42 5.45
C LEU A 368 -18.58 -19.27 4.08
N ALA A 369 -19.22 -18.62 3.11
CA ALA A 369 -18.59 -18.27 1.84
C ALA A 369 -17.42 -17.29 2.03
N ARG A 370 -17.55 -16.32 2.94
CA ARG A 370 -16.46 -15.42 3.33
C ARG A 370 -15.31 -16.18 3.98
N MET A 371 -15.60 -17.06 4.94
CA MET A 371 -14.58 -17.88 5.61
C MET A 371 -13.81 -18.77 4.63
N TRP A 372 -14.47 -19.25 3.57
CA TRP A 372 -13.86 -20.07 2.54
C TRP A 372 -13.18 -19.30 1.42
N GLU A 373 -13.14 -17.96 1.50
CA GLU A 373 -12.59 -17.08 0.47
C GLU A 373 -13.20 -17.39 -0.91
N MET A 374 -14.52 -17.61 -0.95
CA MET A 374 -15.25 -17.80 -2.21
C MET A 374 -15.18 -16.54 -3.06
N ARG A 375 -15.51 -16.66 -4.36
CA ARG A 375 -15.49 -15.51 -5.27
C ARG A 375 -16.37 -14.37 -4.73
N PRO A 376 -15.91 -13.10 -4.82
CA PRO A 376 -16.62 -11.95 -4.23
C PRO A 376 -18.08 -11.86 -4.66
N GLU A 377 -18.40 -12.17 -5.92
CA GLU A 377 -19.75 -12.08 -6.44
C GLU A 377 -20.71 -13.04 -5.75
N ARG A 378 -20.22 -14.22 -5.35
CA ARG A 378 -21.01 -15.21 -4.58
C ARG A 378 -21.29 -14.69 -3.18
N ILE A 379 -20.29 -14.12 -2.52
CA ILE A 379 -20.39 -13.57 -1.16
C ILE A 379 -21.37 -12.39 -1.13
N ILE A 380 -21.20 -11.44 -2.05
CA ILE A 380 -22.05 -10.24 -2.14
C ILE A 380 -23.49 -10.63 -2.44
N ARG A 381 -23.72 -11.56 -3.37
CA ARG A 381 -25.07 -12.06 -3.68
C ARG A 381 -25.74 -12.65 -2.44
N LEU A 382 -25.01 -13.44 -1.64
CA LEU A 382 -25.54 -14.06 -0.43
C LEU A 382 -25.89 -13.02 0.65
N TYR A 383 -25.06 -12.01 0.87
CA TYR A 383 -25.39 -10.89 1.78
C TYR A 383 -26.62 -10.10 1.29
N CYS A 384 -26.70 -9.81 -0.01
CA CYS A 384 -27.87 -9.19 -0.62
C CYS A 384 -29.17 -9.98 -0.36
N LEU A 385 -29.11 -11.32 -0.53
CA LEU A 385 -30.26 -12.20 -0.26
C LEU A 385 -30.58 -12.34 1.23
N ALA A 386 -29.59 -12.20 2.10
CA ALA A 386 -29.77 -12.16 3.55
C ALA A 386 -30.43 -10.87 4.05
N GLY A 387 -30.46 -9.82 3.21
CA GLY A 387 -30.95 -8.49 3.57
C GLY A 387 -29.90 -7.59 4.23
N ASP A 388 -28.66 -8.06 4.40
CA ASP A 388 -27.52 -7.29 4.89
C ASP A 388 -26.85 -6.56 3.72
N ILE A 389 -27.51 -5.49 3.27
CA ILE A 389 -27.04 -4.66 2.14
C ILE A 389 -25.75 -3.93 2.52
N ASP A 390 -25.59 -3.50 3.78
CA ASP A 390 -24.41 -2.74 4.22
C ASP A 390 -23.12 -3.57 4.06
N SER A 391 -23.13 -4.82 4.52
CA SER A 391 -22.01 -5.74 4.31
C SER A 391 -21.78 -6.02 2.82
N ALA A 392 -22.86 -6.24 2.06
CA ALA A 392 -22.76 -6.47 0.61
C ALA A 392 -22.10 -5.29 -0.11
N VAL A 393 -22.46 -4.05 0.25
CA VAL A 393 -21.89 -2.81 -0.30
C VAL A 393 -20.43 -2.68 0.07
N ILE A 394 -20.03 -2.89 1.33
CA ILE A 394 -18.62 -2.82 1.73
C ILE A 394 -17.77 -3.80 0.91
N TYR A 395 -18.23 -5.05 0.76
CA TYR A 395 -17.55 -6.06 -0.05
C TYR A 395 -17.55 -5.72 -1.54
N ALA A 396 -18.65 -5.21 -2.08
CA ALA A 396 -18.75 -4.81 -3.48
C ALA A 396 -17.83 -3.63 -3.81
N ARG A 397 -17.68 -2.67 -2.89
CA ARG A 397 -16.71 -1.57 -3.00
C ARG A 397 -15.28 -2.11 -2.96
N LEU A 398 -14.96 -2.96 -1.97
CA LEU A 398 -13.60 -3.47 -1.77
C LEU A 398 -13.10 -4.25 -2.99
N HIS A 399 -13.98 -5.05 -3.60
CA HIS A 399 -13.67 -5.92 -4.73
C HIS A 399 -14.12 -5.37 -6.09
N ASN A 400 -14.60 -4.13 -6.17
CA ASN A 400 -15.13 -3.50 -7.39
C ASN A 400 -16.12 -4.39 -8.17
N ALA A 401 -17.05 -5.06 -7.47
CA ALA A 401 -17.86 -6.16 -8.01
C ALA A 401 -19.33 -5.81 -8.27
N PHE A 402 -19.70 -4.52 -8.21
CA PHE A 402 -21.10 -4.07 -8.39
C PHE A 402 -21.71 -4.51 -9.72
N SER A 403 -21.00 -4.29 -10.84
CA SER A 403 -21.51 -4.53 -12.18
C SER A 403 -21.94 -5.99 -12.38
N TYR A 404 -21.12 -6.93 -11.92
CA TYR A 404 -21.37 -8.37 -12.07
C TYR A 404 -22.52 -8.84 -11.19
N VAL A 405 -22.56 -8.38 -9.94
CA VAL A 405 -23.61 -8.74 -8.97
C VAL A 405 -24.97 -8.21 -9.41
N ILE A 406 -25.03 -6.96 -9.88
CA ILE A 406 -26.26 -6.35 -10.38
C ILE A 406 -26.80 -7.15 -11.58
N LEU A 407 -25.92 -7.57 -12.50
CA LEU A 407 -26.32 -8.38 -13.66
C LEU A 407 -26.93 -9.73 -13.24
N GLN A 408 -26.35 -10.39 -12.22
CA GLN A 408 -26.89 -11.65 -11.68
C GLN A 408 -28.21 -11.48 -10.93
N LEU A 409 -28.38 -10.37 -10.21
CA LEU A 409 -29.59 -10.09 -9.43
C LEU A 409 -30.75 -9.59 -10.30
N GLN A 410 -30.47 -8.93 -11.42
CA GLN A 410 -31.48 -8.25 -12.24
C GLN A 410 -32.65 -9.16 -12.65
N GLU A 411 -32.37 -10.41 -12.99
CA GLU A 411 -33.38 -11.34 -13.50
C GLU A 411 -34.30 -11.88 -12.39
N LYS A 412 -33.74 -12.20 -11.22
CA LYS A 412 -34.47 -12.89 -10.13
C LYS A 412 -34.93 -11.97 -9.01
N HIS A 413 -34.20 -10.88 -8.77
CA HIS A 413 -34.40 -9.95 -7.66
C HIS A 413 -34.16 -8.49 -8.12
N PRO A 414 -35.02 -7.96 -9.01
CA PRO A 414 -34.83 -6.63 -9.59
C PRO A 414 -34.79 -5.52 -8.52
N ASP A 415 -35.62 -5.61 -7.47
CA ASP A 415 -35.66 -4.61 -6.39
C ASP A 415 -34.32 -4.50 -5.64
N ILE A 416 -33.65 -5.63 -5.42
CA ILE A 416 -32.32 -5.67 -4.77
C ILE A 416 -31.25 -5.16 -5.73
N ALA A 417 -31.35 -5.51 -7.02
CA ALA A 417 -30.44 -5.00 -8.04
C ALA A 417 -30.53 -3.48 -8.18
N ASP A 418 -31.73 -2.90 -8.10
CA ASP A 418 -31.94 -1.46 -8.16
C ASP A 418 -31.37 -0.75 -6.94
N LYS A 419 -31.55 -1.30 -5.72
CA LYS A 419 -30.88 -0.79 -4.52
C LYS A 419 -29.36 -0.83 -4.65
N MET A 420 -28.80 -1.93 -5.16
CA MET A 420 -27.35 -2.03 -5.40
C MET A 420 -26.86 -1.03 -6.46
N ARG A 421 -27.66 -0.68 -7.47
CA ARG A 421 -27.34 0.41 -8.41
C ARG A 421 -27.31 1.77 -7.71
N GLU A 422 -28.27 2.05 -6.84
CA GLU A 422 -28.28 3.31 -6.07
C GLU A 422 -27.03 3.44 -5.20
N GLU A 423 -26.66 2.37 -4.49
CA GLU A 423 -25.45 2.32 -3.67
C GLU A 423 -24.16 2.42 -4.50
N TRP A 424 -24.13 1.81 -5.69
CA TRP A 424 -23.01 1.93 -6.60
C TRP A 424 -22.87 3.36 -7.14
N ALA A 425 -23.98 4.00 -7.50
CA ALA A 425 -23.96 5.39 -7.95
C ALA A 425 -23.51 6.34 -6.83
N ALA A 426 -23.99 6.12 -5.60
CA ALA A 426 -23.54 6.88 -4.43
C ALA A 426 -22.03 6.68 -4.17
N TYR A 427 -21.53 5.45 -4.26
CA TYR A 427 -20.10 5.14 -4.16
C TYR A 427 -19.27 5.89 -5.21
N LEU A 428 -19.71 5.93 -6.46
CA LEU A 428 -18.99 6.65 -7.51
C LEU A 428 -18.98 8.16 -7.28
N VAL A 429 -20.06 8.72 -6.73
CA VAL A 429 -20.08 10.13 -6.30
C VAL A 429 -19.10 10.35 -5.15
N ASP A 430 -19.01 9.43 -4.19
CA ASP A 430 -18.01 9.52 -3.12
C ASP A 430 -16.57 9.48 -3.65
N CYS A 431 -16.33 8.76 -4.75
CA CYS A 431 -15.06 8.77 -5.51
C CYS A 431 -14.86 10.03 -6.38
N GLU A 432 -15.83 10.95 -6.43
CA GLU A 432 -15.90 12.12 -7.34
C GLU A 432 -16.13 11.81 -8.83
N ASP A 433 -16.56 10.58 -9.16
CA ASP A 433 -16.87 10.16 -10.53
C ASP A 433 -18.35 10.31 -10.88
N TYR A 434 -18.78 11.57 -10.93
CA TYR A 434 -20.17 11.95 -11.20
C TYR A 434 -20.71 11.38 -12.52
N LEU A 435 -19.92 11.39 -13.59
CA LEU A 435 -20.41 11.02 -14.92
C LEU A 435 -20.73 9.52 -15.03
N GLN A 436 -19.91 8.67 -14.42
CA GLN A 436 -20.21 7.24 -14.32
C GLN A 436 -21.41 7.00 -13.39
N ALA A 437 -21.47 7.70 -12.25
CA ALA A 437 -22.61 7.61 -11.33
C ALA A 437 -23.94 7.93 -12.03
N ILE A 438 -23.95 8.96 -12.87
CA ILE A 438 -25.11 9.36 -13.68
C ILE A 438 -25.51 8.23 -14.63
N ASP A 439 -24.57 7.59 -15.34
CA ASP A 439 -24.88 6.49 -16.26
C ASP A 439 -25.57 5.31 -15.57
N ILE A 440 -25.17 5.01 -14.33
CA ILE A 440 -25.71 3.90 -13.55
C ILE A 440 -27.10 4.24 -13.04
N ILE A 441 -27.27 5.40 -12.39
CA ILE A 441 -28.55 5.77 -11.77
C ILE A 441 -29.61 6.11 -12.83
N TRP A 442 -29.21 6.58 -14.02
CA TRP A 442 -30.14 6.95 -15.09
C TRP A 442 -30.94 5.76 -15.62
N GLN A 443 -30.38 4.54 -15.54
CA GLN A 443 -31.02 3.30 -16.00
C GLN A 443 -32.25 2.92 -15.19
N LEU A 444 -32.37 3.39 -13.94
CA LEU A 444 -33.51 3.10 -13.06
C LEU A 444 -34.82 3.72 -13.56
N ASN A 445 -34.76 4.75 -14.43
CA ASN A 445 -35.92 5.41 -15.05
C ASN A 445 -36.99 5.96 -14.07
N ASN A 446 -36.69 6.10 -12.78
CA ASN A 446 -37.58 6.65 -11.77
C ASN A 446 -37.34 8.15 -11.59
N ASP A 447 -38.39 8.93 -11.29
CA ASP A 447 -38.30 10.40 -11.17
C ASP A 447 -37.25 10.84 -10.14
N ILE A 448 -37.21 10.20 -8.97
CA ILE A 448 -36.23 10.49 -7.90
C ILE A 448 -34.79 10.27 -8.38
N SER A 449 -34.54 9.16 -9.07
CA SER A 449 -33.23 8.80 -9.62
C SER A 449 -32.81 9.77 -10.73
N ARG A 450 -33.77 10.20 -11.56
CA ARG A 450 -33.55 11.21 -12.62
C ARG A 450 -33.26 12.59 -12.05
N ASP A 451 -33.90 12.97 -10.95
CA ASP A 451 -33.63 14.25 -10.28
C ASP A 451 -32.26 14.25 -9.57
N LYS A 452 -31.86 13.13 -8.94
CA LYS A 452 -30.48 12.94 -8.45
C LYS A 452 -29.46 13.09 -9.58
N ALA A 453 -29.69 12.43 -10.72
CA ALA A 453 -28.79 12.53 -11.88
C ALA A 453 -28.68 13.96 -12.44
N LYS A 454 -29.80 14.70 -12.52
CA LYS A 454 -29.80 16.12 -12.92
C LYS A 454 -28.99 16.95 -11.95
N HIS A 455 -29.18 16.76 -10.65
CA HIS A 455 -28.42 17.48 -9.62
C HIS A 455 -26.91 17.20 -9.70
N TRP A 456 -26.51 15.95 -9.91
CA TRP A 456 -25.10 15.59 -10.12
C TRP A 456 -24.52 16.16 -11.42
N LEU A 457 -25.32 16.25 -12.49
CA LEU A 457 -24.91 16.96 -13.72
C LEU A 457 -24.67 18.44 -13.46
N GLU A 458 -25.52 19.09 -12.66
CA GLU A 458 -25.35 20.49 -12.27
C GLU A 458 -24.07 20.69 -11.45
N ILE A 459 -23.79 19.82 -10.47
CA ILE A 459 -22.54 19.85 -9.69
C ILE A 459 -21.33 19.67 -10.61
N ALA A 460 -21.35 18.66 -11.49
CA ALA A 460 -20.28 18.39 -12.44
C ALA A 460 -20.03 19.58 -13.40
N TYR A 461 -21.10 20.27 -13.80
CA TYR A 461 -21.02 21.47 -14.62
C TYR A 461 -20.44 22.66 -13.85
N GLN A 462 -20.87 22.89 -12.61
CA GLN A 462 -20.40 23.97 -11.74
C GLN A 462 -18.95 23.80 -11.29
N ALA A 463 -18.45 22.56 -11.21
CA ALA A 463 -17.05 22.27 -10.91
C ALA A 463 -16.07 22.91 -11.91
N GLY A 464 -16.53 23.22 -13.14
CA GLY A 464 -15.70 23.84 -14.17
C GLY A 464 -14.65 22.88 -14.76
N GLY A 465 -13.72 23.44 -15.53
CA GLY A 465 -12.61 22.66 -16.12
C GLY A 465 -13.07 21.56 -17.08
N GLU A 466 -12.37 20.41 -17.04
CA GLU A 466 -12.66 19.26 -17.90
C GLU A 466 -14.01 18.60 -17.57
N LEU A 467 -14.32 18.40 -16.29
CA LEU A 467 -15.57 17.76 -15.86
C LEU A 467 -16.80 18.52 -16.37
N SER A 468 -16.77 19.84 -16.35
CA SER A 468 -17.84 20.68 -16.87
C SER A 468 -18.10 20.46 -18.36
N LEU A 469 -17.04 20.40 -19.18
CA LEU A 469 -17.17 20.14 -20.62
C LEU A 469 -17.74 18.76 -20.91
N ARG A 470 -17.31 17.75 -20.15
CA ARG A 470 -17.82 16.38 -20.27
C ARG A 470 -19.29 16.31 -19.83
N SER A 471 -19.65 16.97 -18.74
CA SER A 471 -21.03 17.08 -18.26
C SER A 471 -21.95 17.78 -19.26
N LEU A 472 -21.46 18.77 -20.00
CA LEU A 472 -22.22 19.48 -21.04
C LEU A 472 -22.61 18.52 -22.17
N VAL A 473 -21.67 17.72 -22.67
CA VAL A 473 -21.97 16.71 -23.71
C VAL A 473 -22.98 15.69 -23.19
N LYS A 474 -22.82 15.26 -21.94
CA LYS A 474 -23.76 14.35 -21.27
C LYS A 474 -25.16 14.95 -21.14
N SER A 475 -25.25 16.22 -20.73
CA SER A 475 -26.50 16.97 -20.57
C SER A 475 -27.21 17.11 -21.93
N ILE A 476 -26.50 17.44 -23.01
CA ILE A 476 -27.08 17.49 -24.37
C ILE A 476 -27.66 16.12 -24.80
N PHE A 477 -27.01 15.02 -24.41
CA PHE A 477 -27.44 13.67 -24.76
C PHE A 477 -28.65 13.20 -23.93
N LEU A 478 -28.64 13.44 -22.61
CA LEU A 478 -29.65 12.94 -21.67
C LEU A 478 -30.83 13.90 -21.47
N LEU A 479 -30.62 15.21 -21.60
CA LEU A 479 -31.56 16.30 -21.32
C LEU A 479 -31.62 17.29 -22.51
N PRO A 480 -32.28 16.94 -23.63
CA PRO A 480 -32.37 17.80 -24.82
C PRO A 480 -32.91 19.22 -24.57
N ASP A 481 -33.74 19.38 -23.53
CA ASP A 481 -34.40 20.66 -23.24
C ASP A 481 -33.44 21.69 -22.61
N THR A 482 -32.33 21.27 -21.99
CA THR A 482 -31.40 22.17 -21.28
C THR A 482 -30.34 22.79 -22.19
N VAL A 483 -30.28 22.40 -23.47
CA VAL A 483 -29.21 22.84 -24.39
C VAL A 483 -29.12 24.35 -24.54
N HIS A 484 -30.24 25.07 -24.43
CA HIS A 484 -30.26 26.53 -24.51
C HIS A 484 -29.39 27.21 -23.44
N LEU A 485 -29.19 26.57 -22.28
CA LEU A 485 -28.35 27.08 -21.19
C LEU A 485 -26.86 27.13 -21.58
N TYR A 486 -26.39 26.15 -22.37
CA TYR A 486 -24.97 25.97 -22.66
C TYR A 486 -24.53 26.60 -24.01
N GLN A 487 -25.45 27.12 -24.82
CA GLN A 487 -25.15 27.60 -26.17
C GLN A 487 -24.06 28.69 -26.21
N ASN A 488 -24.03 29.59 -25.22
CA ASN A 488 -23.05 30.67 -25.17
C ASN A 488 -21.64 30.16 -24.90
N GLU A 489 -21.49 29.18 -24.01
CA GLU A 489 -20.18 28.57 -23.71
C GLU A 489 -19.67 27.75 -24.89
N ILE A 490 -20.53 26.96 -25.53
CA ILE A 490 -20.17 26.20 -26.74
C ILE A 490 -19.64 27.15 -27.81
N LYS A 491 -20.35 28.26 -28.07
CA LYS A 491 -19.92 29.29 -29.03
C LYS A 491 -18.57 29.89 -28.63
N LYS A 492 -18.36 30.19 -27.35
CA LYS A 492 -17.08 30.72 -26.84
C LYS A 492 -15.94 29.73 -27.13
N ILE A 493 -16.12 28.45 -26.83
CA ILE A 493 -15.09 27.40 -27.05
C ILE A 493 -14.81 27.17 -28.55
N CYS A 494 -15.84 27.21 -29.39
CA CYS A 494 -15.69 27.06 -30.83
C CYS A 494 -14.92 28.23 -31.47
N ASN A 495 -15.09 29.45 -30.95
CA ASN A 495 -14.50 30.66 -31.54
C ASN A 495 -13.15 31.07 -30.94
N GLU A 496 -12.83 30.64 -29.70
CA GLU A 496 -11.59 30.99 -29.01
C GLU A 496 -10.37 30.28 -29.62
N PRO A 497 -9.38 30.98 -30.19
CA PRO A 497 -8.25 30.35 -30.88
C PRO A 497 -7.45 29.38 -29.99
N LEU A 498 -7.25 29.75 -28.72
CA LEU A 498 -6.43 28.99 -27.76
C LEU A 498 -7.18 27.82 -27.09
N ALA A 499 -8.47 27.63 -27.37
CA ALA A 499 -9.31 26.62 -26.71
C ALA A 499 -9.18 25.19 -27.31
N THR A 500 -8.01 24.84 -27.85
CA THR A 500 -7.76 23.56 -28.53
C THR A 500 -7.97 22.34 -27.60
N ILE A 501 -7.62 22.47 -26.33
CA ILE A 501 -7.77 21.39 -25.33
C ILE A 501 -9.25 21.15 -25.03
N GLN A 502 -10.00 22.23 -24.80
CA GLN A 502 -11.44 22.15 -24.51
C GLN A 502 -12.20 21.52 -25.67
N ARG A 503 -11.85 21.87 -26.91
CA ARG A 503 -12.42 21.24 -28.12
C ARG A 503 -12.10 19.75 -28.21
N ALA A 504 -10.88 19.35 -27.87
CA ALA A 504 -10.49 17.94 -27.86
C ALA A 504 -11.28 17.12 -26.82
N ILE A 505 -11.50 17.67 -25.61
CA ILE A 505 -12.32 17.05 -24.57
C ILE A 505 -13.76 16.84 -25.06
N LEU A 506 -14.38 17.88 -25.63
CA LEU A 506 -15.75 17.79 -26.17
C LEU A 506 -15.86 16.70 -27.24
N VAL A 507 -14.87 16.58 -28.12
CA VAL A 507 -14.88 15.56 -29.17
C VAL A 507 -14.75 14.15 -28.61
N ARG A 508 -13.83 13.90 -27.68
CA ARG A 508 -13.66 12.57 -27.08
C ARG A 508 -14.95 12.09 -26.43
N GLU A 509 -15.62 12.97 -25.69
CA GLU A 509 -16.92 12.66 -25.10
C GLU A 509 -18.00 12.40 -26.14
N LEU A 510 -18.07 13.20 -27.21
CA LEU A 510 -19.01 12.95 -28.31
C LEU A 510 -18.76 11.62 -29.03
N LEU A 511 -17.51 11.21 -29.17
CA LEU A 511 -17.12 9.93 -29.76
C LEU A 511 -17.46 8.75 -28.83
N ALA A 512 -17.35 8.94 -27.51
CA ALA A 512 -17.65 7.94 -26.50
C ALA A 512 -19.16 7.67 -26.33
N LEU A 513 -20.04 8.56 -26.80
CA LEU A 513 -21.49 8.37 -26.70
C LEU A 513 -21.96 7.11 -27.46
N PRO A 514 -22.87 6.31 -26.87
CA PRO A 514 -23.30 5.04 -27.46
C PRO A 514 -24.17 5.23 -28.72
N LYS A 515 -24.88 6.36 -28.83
CA LYS A 515 -25.74 6.70 -29.96
C LYS A 515 -25.65 8.20 -30.27
N GLN A 516 -25.89 8.54 -31.52
CA GLN A 516 -25.91 9.94 -31.98
C GLN A 516 -27.35 10.47 -32.00
N THR A 517 -27.56 11.64 -31.41
CA THR A 517 -28.81 12.40 -31.45
C THR A 517 -28.66 13.62 -32.37
N LYS A 518 -29.79 14.20 -32.81
CA LYS A 518 -29.80 15.41 -33.66
C LYS A 518 -29.03 16.59 -33.03
N LEU A 519 -29.07 16.73 -31.70
CA LEU A 519 -28.37 17.80 -30.98
C LEU A 519 -26.86 17.54 -30.90
N THR A 520 -26.44 16.30 -30.62
CA THR A 520 -25.02 15.92 -30.65
C THR A 520 -24.43 16.08 -32.05
N GLU A 521 -25.21 15.81 -33.11
CA GLU A 521 -24.83 16.04 -34.50
C GLU A 521 -24.64 17.53 -34.81
N GLN A 522 -25.51 18.40 -34.30
CA GLN A 522 -25.34 19.86 -34.43
C GLN A 522 -24.05 20.32 -33.75
N LEU A 523 -23.73 19.79 -32.57
CA LEU A 523 -22.49 20.12 -31.87
C LEU A 523 -21.25 19.64 -32.65
N ILE A 524 -21.29 18.41 -33.18
CA ILE A 524 -20.24 17.88 -34.07
C ILE A 524 -20.02 18.82 -35.25
N ASN A 525 -21.09 19.25 -35.92
CA ASN A 525 -21.01 20.15 -37.06
C ASN A 525 -20.45 21.55 -36.72
N GLN A 526 -20.58 22.02 -35.48
CA GLN A 526 -19.97 23.26 -35.00
C GLN A 526 -18.47 23.08 -34.69
N LEU A 527 -18.06 21.92 -34.18
CA LEU A 527 -16.69 21.66 -33.73
C LEU A 527 -15.71 21.28 -34.86
N ILE A 528 -16.19 20.68 -35.95
CA ILE A 528 -15.27 20.13 -36.97
C ILE A 528 -14.37 21.20 -37.59
N ARG A 529 -14.91 22.37 -37.95
CA ARG A 529 -14.11 23.44 -38.58
C ARG A 529 -12.98 23.93 -37.63
N PRO A 530 -13.26 24.33 -36.37
CA PRO A 530 -12.21 24.66 -35.41
C PRO A 530 -11.17 23.56 -35.21
N ILE A 531 -11.56 22.29 -35.22
CA ILE A 531 -10.64 21.17 -34.98
C ILE A 531 -9.73 20.90 -36.17
N ILE A 532 -10.24 21.06 -37.39
CA ILE A 532 -9.39 21.02 -38.57
C ILE A 532 -8.35 22.15 -38.49
N VAL A 533 -8.76 23.35 -38.11
CA VAL A 533 -7.83 24.49 -37.91
C VAL A 533 -6.78 24.16 -36.84
N ASP A 534 -7.18 23.57 -35.71
CA ASP A 534 -6.25 23.12 -34.67
C ASP A 534 -5.23 22.12 -35.20
N GLN A 535 -5.65 21.20 -36.07
CA GLN A 535 -4.79 20.14 -36.58
C GLN A 535 -3.71 20.65 -37.54
N TYR A 536 -4.03 21.68 -38.32
CA TYR A 536 -3.06 22.36 -39.17
C TYR A 536 -2.21 23.40 -38.40
N SER A 537 -2.53 23.64 -37.12
CA SER A 537 -1.70 24.42 -36.21
C SER A 537 -0.70 23.53 -35.45
N ALA A 538 0.34 24.11 -34.86
CA ALA A 538 1.31 23.38 -34.03
C ALA A 538 0.74 22.83 -32.69
N ASN A 539 -0.56 23.01 -32.43
CA ASN A 539 -1.22 22.70 -31.16
C ASN A 539 -2.11 21.45 -31.21
N SER A 540 -1.88 20.51 -32.14
CA SER A 540 -2.74 19.32 -32.31
C SER A 540 -2.78 18.41 -31.07
N VAL A 541 -4.00 18.20 -30.55
CA VAL A 541 -4.27 17.34 -29.38
C VAL A 541 -4.91 16.00 -29.77
N LEU A 542 -5.72 15.97 -30.84
CA LEU A 542 -6.45 14.77 -31.27
C LEU A 542 -5.62 13.90 -32.21
N GLU A 543 -5.85 12.60 -32.15
CA GLU A 543 -5.28 11.62 -33.07
C GLU A 543 -5.99 11.62 -34.41
N ARG A 544 -5.29 11.19 -35.46
CA ARG A 544 -5.86 11.10 -36.82
C ARG A 544 -7.11 10.21 -36.86
N LYS A 545 -7.14 9.14 -36.05
CA LYS A 545 -8.29 8.23 -35.90
C LYS A 545 -9.50 8.93 -35.26
N GLU A 546 -9.29 9.74 -34.22
CA GLU A 546 -10.36 10.49 -33.55
C GLU A 546 -10.99 11.49 -34.53
N ILE A 547 -10.17 12.20 -35.30
CA ILE A 547 -10.63 13.18 -36.29
C ILE A 547 -11.41 12.50 -37.42
N SER A 548 -10.92 11.37 -37.95
CA SER A 548 -11.63 10.64 -39.01
C SER A 548 -12.97 10.09 -38.54
N GLN A 549 -13.05 9.58 -37.30
CA GLN A 549 -14.30 9.15 -36.67
C GLN A 549 -15.29 10.32 -36.50
N LEU A 550 -14.81 11.50 -36.08
CA LEU A 550 -15.63 12.69 -35.95
C LEU A 550 -16.23 13.12 -37.30
N ILE A 551 -15.40 13.14 -38.36
CA ILE A 551 -15.83 13.47 -39.72
C ILE A 551 -16.85 12.45 -40.22
N HIS A 552 -16.65 11.15 -39.94
CA HIS A 552 -17.58 10.10 -40.33
C HIS A 552 -18.96 10.33 -39.68
N LYS A 553 -18.99 10.63 -38.38
CA LYS A 553 -20.22 10.94 -37.62
C LYS A 553 -20.89 12.25 -38.06
N SER A 554 -20.20 13.14 -38.77
CA SER A 554 -20.84 14.31 -39.39
C SER A 554 -21.75 13.91 -40.54
N THR A 555 -22.95 14.47 -40.56
CA THR A 555 -23.90 14.35 -41.69
C THR A 555 -23.74 15.48 -42.72
N ASN A 556 -22.85 16.46 -42.46
CA ASN A 556 -22.69 17.64 -43.30
C ASN A 556 -22.02 17.28 -44.63
N LYS A 557 -22.84 17.09 -45.67
CA LYS A 557 -22.38 16.72 -47.02
C LYS A 557 -21.45 17.76 -47.63
N LEU A 558 -21.74 19.05 -47.45
CA LEU A 558 -20.93 20.15 -48.00
C LEU A 558 -19.53 20.14 -47.40
N LEU A 559 -19.44 19.99 -46.08
CA LEU A 559 -18.16 19.88 -45.37
C LEU A 559 -17.35 18.68 -45.89
N LYS A 560 -17.97 17.50 -46.07
CA LYS A 560 -17.28 16.31 -46.59
C LYS A 560 -16.74 16.52 -48.01
N THR A 561 -17.41 17.33 -48.83
CA THR A 561 -16.95 17.70 -50.18
C THR A 561 -15.79 18.71 -50.13
N ASP A 562 -15.81 19.63 -49.17
CA ASP A 562 -14.78 20.67 -49.00
C ASP A 562 -13.50 20.16 -48.29
N MET A 563 -13.48 18.91 -47.80
CA MET A 563 -12.31 18.36 -47.13
C MET A 563 -11.16 18.16 -48.12
N PRO A 564 -9.92 18.57 -47.76
CA PRO A 564 -8.78 18.34 -48.62
C PRO A 564 -8.58 16.83 -48.84
N HIS A 565 -8.28 16.44 -50.08
CA HIS A 565 -7.94 15.06 -50.42
C HIS A 565 -6.59 14.61 -49.87
N SER A 566 -5.80 15.55 -49.32
CA SER A 566 -4.54 15.26 -48.65
C SER A 566 -4.77 14.70 -47.24
N ASP A 567 -3.81 13.90 -46.80
CA ASP A 567 -3.81 13.36 -45.45
C ASP A 567 -3.78 14.49 -44.41
N ILE A 568 -4.72 14.43 -43.46
CA ILE A 568 -4.74 15.32 -42.30
C ILE A 568 -3.41 15.14 -41.54
N PRO A 569 -2.64 16.22 -41.29
CA PRO A 569 -1.33 16.12 -40.66
C PRO A 569 -1.45 15.49 -39.26
N GLU A 570 -0.52 14.62 -38.90
CA GLU A 570 -0.53 13.94 -37.60
C GLU A 570 0.28 14.72 -36.56
N ALA A 571 -0.23 14.76 -35.33
CA ALA A 571 0.55 15.24 -34.19
C ALA A 571 1.72 14.29 -33.97
N LYS A 572 2.97 14.75 -34.17
CA LYS A 572 4.16 13.93 -33.92
C LYS A 572 4.26 13.61 -32.42
N ARG A 573 3.82 12.41 -32.02
CA ARG A 573 4.02 11.83 -30.68
C ARG A 573 4.78 10.52 -30.85
N TYR A 574 5.96 10.43 -30.27
CA TYR A 574 6.75 9.22 -30.31
C TYR A 574 7.05 8.80 -28.88
N SER A 575 6.68 7.57 -28.52
CA SER A 575 7.20 6.94 -27.30
C SER A 575 8.72 6.90 -27.37
N LEU A 576 9.41 7.14 -26.26
CA LEU A 576 10.87 7.17 -26.21
C LEU A 576 11.48 5.78 -26.41
N ASP A 577 10.70 4.71 -26.25
CA ASP A 577 11.14 3.37 -26.60
C ASP A 577 11.36 3.23 -28.12
N ALA A 578 10.65 4.02 -28.92
CA ALA A 578 10.78 4.04 -30.38
C ALA A 578 11.73 5.13 -30.90
N GLN A 579 12.25 6.00 -30.02
CA GLN A 579 13.14 7.09 -30.42
C GLN A 579 14.62 6.67 -30.32
N ASN A 580 15.36 6.90 -31.41
CA ASN A 580 16.81 6.71 -31.46
C ASN A 580 17.60 7.98 -31.09
N HIS A 581 16.91 9.07 -30.73
CA HIS A 581 17.53 10.35 -30.41
C HIS A 581 17.32 10.67 -28.93
N PHE A 582 18.34 11.25 -28.34
CA PHE A 582 18.41 11.62 -26.93
C PHE A 582 17.85 13.03 -26.70
N ILE A 583 16.98 13.19 -25.70
CA ILE A 583 16.39 14.48 -25.35
C ILE A 583 17.07 15.06 -24.10
N SER A 584 17.53 16.30 -24.17
CA SER A 584 18.05 17.02 -23.00
C SER A 584 17.08 18.11 -22.56
N ALA A 585 16.76 18.13 -21.27
CA ALA A 585 15.91 19.18 -20.68
C ALA A 585 16.75 20.28 -20.02
N THR A 586 16.30 21.53 -20.18
CA THR A 586 16.86 22.68 -19.47
C THR A 586 16.14 22.92 -18.15
N ILE A 587 16.90 23.18 -17.10
CA ILE A 587 16.37 23.57 -15.79
C ILE A 587 15.74 24.97 -15.86
N PRO A 588 14.54 25.17 -15.30
CA PRO A 588 13.92 26.50 -15.25
C PRO A 588 14.60 27.41 -14.20
N GLU A 589 14.31 28.71 -14.28
CA GLU A 589 14.74 29.68 -13.26
C GLU A 589 14.16 29.33 -11.87
N GLN A 590 14.83 29.78 -10.80
CA GLN A 590 14.33 29.54 -9.43
C GLN A 590 12.98 30.23 -9.24
N GLY A 591 12.05 29.49 -8.63
CA GLY A 591 10.76 30.00 -8.20
C GLY A 591 10.84 30.67 -6.82
N LEU A 592 9.67 30.98 -6.27
CA LEU A 592 9.48 31.58 -4.95
C LEU A 592 9.01 30.59 -3.88
N TYR A 593 8.48 29.43 -4.28
CA TYR A 593 7.85 28.47 -3.37
C TYR A 593 8.54 27.11 -3.44
N ALA A 594 8.79 26.50 -2.28
CA ALA A 594 9.33 25.15 -2.21
C ALA A 594 8.30 24.12 -2.67
N ILE A 595 8.71 23.18 -3.52
CA ILE A 595 7.89 22.04 -3.93
C ILE A 595 8.30 20.84 -3.08
N TYR A 596 7.31 20.24 -2.40
CA TYR A 596 7.50 19.02 -1.61
C TYR A 596 6.96 17.78 -2.32
N ASP A 597 5.93 17.95 -3.14
CA ASP A 597 5.34 16.88 -3.93
C ASP A 597 4.54 17.47 -5.10
N VAL A 598 4.35 16.68 -6.16
CA VAL A 598 3.69 17.14 -7.38
C VAL A 598 3.07 15.97 -8.15
N ILE A 599 1.91 16.22 -8.74
CA ILE A 599 1.22 15.28 -9.62
C ILE A 599 0.64 16.04 -10.82
N ALA A 600 0.83 15.51 -12.02
CA ALA A 600 0.10 15.97 -13.20
C ALA A 600 -1.30 15.34 -13.20
N LEU A 601 -2.33 16.18 -13.22
CA LEU A 601 -3.71 15.71 -13.40
C LEU A 601 -3.98 15.36 -14.86
N ASN A 602 -3.37 16.13 -15.75
CA ASN A 602 -3.36 15.93 -17.19
C ASN A 602 -2.07 16.58 -17.75
N ASP A 603 -1.88 16.54 -19.07
CA ASP A 603 -0.71 17.14 -19.74
C ASP A 603 -0.57 18.67 -19.52
N HIS A 604 -1.53 19.33 -18.85
CA HIS A 604 -1.65 20.78 -18.78
C HIS A 604 -1.87 21.35 -17.37
N GLN A 605 -2.13 20.52 -16.36
CA GLN A 605 -2.44 20.95 -15.01
C GLN A 605 -1.66 20.12 -13.98
N TYR A 606 -1.16 20.81 -12.97
CA TYR A 606 -0.38 20.21 -11.88
C TYR A 606 -1.01 20.55 -10.54
N LEU A 607 -1.12 19.53 -9.69
CA LEU A 607 -1.39 19.68 -8.27
C LEU A 607 -0.06 19.60 -7.53
N ILE A 608 0.26 20.65 -6.77
CA ILE A 608 1.57 20.86 -6.16
C ILE A 608 1.42 21.06 -4.67
N ALA A 609 2.18 20.29 -3.89
CA ALA A 609 2.31 20.42 -2.44
C ALA A 609 3.41 21.43 -2.09
N LEU A 610 3.03 22.48 -1.37
CA LEU A 610 3.92 23.58 -0.97
C LEU A 610 4.30 23.50 0.52
N GLY A 611 4.10 22.36 1.17
CA GLY A 611 4.33 22.17 2.59
C GLY A 611 3.29 22.91 3.42
N GLU A 612 3.74 23.66 4.42
CA GLU A 612 2.85 24.53 5.20
C GLU A 612 2.28 25.73 4.41
N SER A 613 2.82 26.04 3.22
CA SER A 613 2.23 27.05 2.33
C SER A 613 1.00 26.52 1.57
N GLY A 614 0.67 25.25 1.78
CA GLY A 614 -0.57 24.62 1.36
C GLY A 614 -0.50 23.85 0.05
N VAL A 615 -1.60 23.82 -0.70
CA VAL A 615 -1.74 23.08 -1.97
C VAL A 615 -2.12 24.01 -3.11
N LEU A 616 -1.46 23.85 -4.25
CA LEU A 616 -1.57 24.73 -5.41
C LEU A 616 -1.95 23.93 -6.66
N LEU A 617 -2.97 24.38 -7.37
CA LEU A 617 -3.31 23.93 -8.71
C LEU A 617 -2.81 24.95 -9.73
N THR A 618 -1.92 24.54 -10.61
CA THR A 618 -1.37 25.40 -11.68
C THR A 618 -1.63 24.83 -13.06
N ASP A 619 -1.58 25.70 -14.06
CA ASP A 619 -1.44 25.26 -15.45
C ASP A 619 0.01 24.90 -15.81
N LYS A 620 0.23 24.47 -17.06
CA LYS A 620 1.56 24.15 -17.62
C LYS A 620 2.55 25.31 -17.63
N THR A 621 2.08 26.55 -17.50
CA THR A 621 2.91 27.75 -17.51
C THR A 621 3.28 28.21 -16.10
N GLY A 622 2.73 27.57 -15.06
CA GLY A 622 2.90 27.99 -13.67
C GLY A 622 1.91 29.07 -13.24
N LYS A 623 0.89 29.37 -14.05
CA LYS A 623 -0.20 30.27 -13.66
C LYS A 623 -1.05 29.59 -12.60
N LYS A 624 -1.30 30.30 -11.51
CA LYS A 624 -2.18 29.84 -10.43
C LYS A 624 -3.62 29.75 -10.93
N LEU A 625 -4.20 28.56 -10.88
CA LEU A 625 -5.62 28.32 -11.11
C LEU A 625 -6.38 28.37 -9.78
N TRP A 626 -5.83 27.71 -8.75
CA TRP A 626 -6.41 27.66 -7.42
C TRP A 626 -5.32 27.41 -6.37
N HIS A 627 -5.46 27.97 -5.18
CA HIS A 627 -4.50 27.82 -4.07
C HIS A 627 -5.26 27.83 -2.75
N ASN A 628 -4.94 26.87 -1.89
CA ASN A 628 -5.47 26.79 -0.54
C ASN A 628 -4.32 26.58 0.45
N LEU A 629 -4.50 27.08 1.68
CA LEU A 629 -3.48 27.08 2.75
C LEU A 629 -3.50 25.81 3.62
N THR A 630 -4.27 24.78 3.24
CA THR A 630 -4.25 23.47 3.91
C THR A 630 -2.86 22.84 3.79
N PRO A 631 -2.13 22.64 4.91
CA PRO A 631 -0.76 22.11 4.88
C PRO A 631 -0.68 20.78 4.14
N THR A 632 0.24 20.68 3.19
CA THR A 632 0.35 19.52 2.31
C THR A 632 1.82 19.26 1.96
N TYR A 633 2.33 18.10 2.35
CA TYR A 633 3.69 17.64 2.04
C TYR A 633 3.71 16.44 1.11
N HIS A 634 2.71 15.57 1.20
CA HIS A 634 2.53 14.45 0.29
C HIS A 634 1.13 14.47 -0.29
N ILE A 635 1.03 14.10 -1.56
CA ILE A 635 -0.24 13.96 -2.28
C ILE A 635 -0.42 12.50 -2.65
N VAL A 636 -1.51 11.90 -2.18
CA VAL A 636 -1.97 10.58 -2.60
C VAL A 636 -3.13 10.79 -3.58
N ILE A 637 -2.98 10.36 -4.83
CA ILE A 637 -3.95 10.63 -5.90
C ILE A 637 -4.90 9.44 -6.09
N ALA A 638 -6.19 9.72 -6.31
CA ALA A 638 -7.12 8.67 -6.70
C ALA A 638 -6.84 8.19 -8.13
N GLU A 639 -7.12 6.92 -8.43
CA GLU A 639 -6.90 6.36 -9.77
C GLU A 639 -7.66 7.11 -10.88
N ASN A 640 -8.79 7.75 -10.54
CA ASN A 640 -9.57 8.58 -11.46
C ASN A 640 -9.06 10.02 -11.60
N TYR A 641 -8.03 10.44 -10.86
CA TYR A 641 -7.48 11.80 -10.82
C TYR A 641 -8.49 12.91 -10.45
N GLN A 642 -9.64 12.54 -9.87
CA GLN A 642 -10.70 13.49 -9.49
C GLN A 642 -10.66 13.86 -8.01
N SER A 643 -10.02 13.03 -7.18
CA SER A 643 -9.79 13.30 -5.76
C SER A 643 -8.37 12.98 -5.34
N ALA A 644 -7.92 13.59 -4.24
CA ALA A 644 -6.62 13.35 -3.63
C ALA A 644 -6.71 13.42 -2.10
N LEU A 645 -5.80 12.72 -1.42
CA LEU A 645 -5.53 12.95 0.00
C LEU A 645 -4.31 13.85 0.13
N LEU A 646 -4.43 14.86 0.97
CA LEU A 646 -3.39 15.82 1.31
C LEU A 646 -2.86 15.47 2.70
N LEU A 647 -1.57 15.11 2.77
CA LEU A 647 -0.94 14.65 4.01
C LEU A 647 0.06 15.68 4.50
N ALA A 648 -0.04 16.05 5.78
CA ALA A 648 0.94 16.85 6.49
C ALA A 648 1.53 16.07 7.66
N PRO A 649 2.87 15.92 7.77
CA PRO A 649 3.51 15.23 8.88
C PRO A 649 3.37 16.04 10.17
N ARG A 650 3.04 15.34 11.26
CA ARG A 650 2.83 15.85 12.62
C ARG A 650 3.48 14.89 13.61
N GLY A 651 4.82 14.91 13.68
CA GLY A 651 5.60 13.92 14.42
C GLY A 651 5.40 12.51 13.82
N ASN A 652 4.87 11.58 14.61
CA ASN A 652 4.60 10.20 14.17
C ASN A 652 3.23 10.00 13.49
N TYR A 653 2.45 11.07 13.33
CA TYR A 653 1.13 11.04 12.70
C TYR A 653 1.11 11.90 11.44
N PHE A 654 0.17 11.61 10.56
CA PHE A 654 -0.18 12.49 9.45
C PHE A 654 -1.54 13.11 9.70
N GLN A 655 -1.63 14.43 9.54
CA GLN A 655 -2.91 15.12 9.39
C GLN A 655 -3.36 14.97 7.95
N ILE A 656 -4.58 14.46 7.75
CA ILE A 656 -5.09 14.07 6.44
C ILE A 656 -6.32 14.89 6.10
N HIS A 657 -6.31 15.45 4.90
CA HIS A 657 -7.46 16.10 4.30
C HIS A 657 -7.80 15.41 2.98
N SER A 658 -9.08 15.31 2.67
CA SER A 658 -9.56 14.93 1.35
C SER A 658 -9.77 16.17 0.50
N LEU A 659 -9.25 16.16 -0.71
CA LEU A 659 -9.45 17.18 -1.74
C LEU A 659 -10.25 16.56 -2.88
N ALA A 660 -11.43 17.11 -3.13
CA ALA A 660 -12.11 16.92 -4.41
C ALA A 660 -11.50 17.92 -5.40
N ILE A 661 -10.72 17.43 -6.36
CA ILE A 661 -9.94 18.26 -7.29
C ILE A 661 -10.87 19.01 -8.24
N THR A 662 -11.96 18.35 -8.62
CA THR A 662 -12.98 18.88 -9.54
C THR A 662 -13.72 20.07 -8.92
N THR A 663 -14.29 19.89 -7.72
CA THR A 663 -15.05 20.93 -7.01
C THR A 663 -14.16 21.88 -6.20
N GLN A 664 -12.87 21.56 -6.07
CA GLN A 664 -11.87 22.29 -5.27
C GLN A 664 -12.25 22.39 -3.77
N SER A 665 -13.08 21.46 -3.29
CA SER A 665 -13.49 21.38 -1.88
C SER A 665 -12.51 20.54 -1.07
N ILE A 666 -12.14 21.03 0.11
CA ILE A 666 -11.29 20.32 1.06
C ILE A 666 -12.11 19.95 2.30
N LYS A 667 -12.01 18.70 2.73
CA LYS A 667 -12.60 18.19 3.97
C LYS A 667 -11.49 17.63 4.86
N GLU A 668 -11.47 18.04 6.12
CA GLU A 668 -10.58 17.43 7.12
C GLU A 668 -11.11 16.04 7.50
N LEU A 669 -10.25 15.03 7.45
CA LEU A 669 -10.59 13.65 7.83
C LEU A 669 -10.05 13.28 9.22
N GLY A 670 -8.99 13.95 9.67
CA GLY A 670 -8.38 13.75 10.99
C GLY A 670 -6.91 13.33 10.91
N THR A 671 -6.42 12.70 11.97
CA THR A 671 -5.01 12.28 12.09
C THR A 671 -4.87 10.76 12.12
N LEU A 672 -3.92 10.22 11.35
CA LEU A 672 -3.67 8.79 11.26
C LEU A 672 -2.19 8.47 11.44
N LYS A 673 -1.89 7.39 12.15
CA LYS A 673 -0.52 6.88 12.27
C LYS A 673 -0.23 5.95 11.10
N CYS A 674 0.78 6.26 10.31
CA CYS A 674 1.31 5.36 9.29
C CYS A 674 2.81 5.56 9.12
N THR A 675 3.53 4.47 8.89
CA THR A 675 4.97 4.50 8.59
C THR A 675 5.21 4.52 7.09
N VAL A 676 4.42 3.75 6.34
CA VAL A 676 4.48 3.61 4.89
C VAL A 676 3.05 3.61 4.35
N PHE A 677 2.82 4.15 3.16
CA PHE A 677 1.50 4.23 2.54
C PHE A 677 1.60 4.19 1.01
N THR A 678 0.51 3.78 0.35
CA THR A 678 0.44 3.87 -1.12
C THR A 678 0.24 5.31 -1.58
N ARG A 679 0.89 5.68 -2.69
CA ARG A 679 0.72 7.00 -3.34
C ARG A 679 -0.52 7.11 -4.23
N VAL A 680 -1.17 5.98 -4.50
CA VAL A 680 -2.39 5.86 -5.29
C VAL A 680 -3.43 5.08 -4.48
N PHE A 681 -4.70 5.45 -4.62
CA PHE A 681 -5.83 4.83 -3.93
C PHE A 681 -7.10 4.82 -4.78
N ASP A 682 -8.14 4.10 -4.34
CA ASP A 682 -9.36 3.86 -5.13
C ASP A 682 -10.39 5.01 -5.11
N GLY A 683 -10.05 6.13 -4.48
CA GLY A 683 -11.00 7.21 -4.18
C GLY A 683 -11.71 7.06 -2.82
N ILE A 684 -11.79 5.84 -2.28
CA ILE A 684 -12.33 5.58 -0.93
C ILE A 684 -11.36 4.77 -0.08
N PHE A 685 -10.89 3.62 -0.58
CA PHE A 685 -10.00 2.75 0.17
C PHE A 685 -8.54 3.07 -0.07
N TRP A 686 -7.80 3.17 1.03
CA TRP A 686 -6.39 3.50 1.02
C TRP A 686 -5.58 2.47 1.81
N THR A 687 -4.50 1.96 1.22
CA THR A 687 -3.61 0.99 1.86
C THR A 687 -2.53 1.72 2.64
N ILE A 688 -2.44 1.43 3.93
CA ILE A 688 -1.43 1.96 4.85
C ILE A 688 -0.72 0.81 5.56
N ALA A 689 0.52 1.08 5.96
CA ALA A 689 1.28 0.22 6.83
C ALA A 689 1.70 0.95 8.09
N ASN A 690 1.66 0.21 9.19
CA ASN A 690 2.18 0.62 10.48
C ASN A 690 3.06 -0.50 11.01
N ASN A 691 4.38 -0.33 10.85
CA ASN A 691 5.40 -1.32 11.18
C ASN A 691 5.15 -2.66 10.45
N ASN A 692 4.70 -3.68 11.17
CA ASN A 692 4.47 -5.05 10.70
C ASN A 692 2.99 -5.35 10.39
N THR A 693 2.15 -4.32 10.27
CA THR A 693 0.73 -4.45 9.94
C THR A 693 0.40 -3.68 8.67
N VAL A 694 -0.37 -4.31 7.77
CA VAL A 694 -1.00 -3.63 6.61
C VAL A 694 -2.48 -3.51 6.88
N GLN A 695 -3.03 -2.33 6.64
CA GLN A 695 -4.45 -2.03 6.80
C GLN A 695 -4.96 -1.29 5.56
N VAL A 696 -6.16 -1.65 5.14
CA VAL A 696 -6.94 -0.89 4.16
C VAL A 696 -8.01 -0.14 4.93
N VAL A 697 -7.91 1.19 4.87
CA VAL A 697 -8.78 2.10 5.62
C VAL A 697 -9.79 2.77 4.69
N ASP A 698 -11.01 2.95 5.19
CA ASP A 698 -12.06 3.73 4.54
C ASP A 698 -11.90 5.22 4.87
N THR A 699 -11.50 6.01 3.87
CA THR A 699 -11.27 7.45 4.03
C THR A 699 -12.55 8.26 4.24
N LYS A 700 -13.72 7.72 3.93
CA LYS A 700 -15.01 8.40 4.10
C LYS A 700 -15.68 8.09 5.44
N ASN A 701 -15.23 7.03 6.12
CA ASN A 701 -15.82 6.53 7.36
C ASN A 701 -14.77 6.49 8.50
N ASP A 702 -14.21 7.65 8.83
CA ASP A 702 -13.25 7.85 9.93
C ASP A 702 -12.08 6.86 9.97
N PHE A 703 -11.54 6.50 8.79
CA PHE A 703 -10.45 5.52 8.64
C PHE A 703 -10.77 4.14 9.21
N LYS A 704 -12.05 3.72 9.18
CA LYS A 704 -12.46 2.37 9.57
C LYS A 704 -11.67 1.33 8.77
N ILE A 705 -11.10 0.38 9.49
CA ILE A 705 -10.33 -0.72 8.88
C ILE A 705 -11.31 -1.70 8.24
N VAL A 706 -11.21 -1.86 6.92
CA VAL A 706 -12.05 -2.78 6.13
C VAL A 706 -11.33 -4.10 5.87
N TRP A 707 -10.00 -4.05 5.81
CA TRP A 707 -9.16 -5.24 5.64
C TRP A 707 -7.83 -5.03 6.34
N ASN A 708 -7.29 -6.06 6.96
CA ASN A 708 -5.99 -6.01 7.63
C ASN A 708 -5.25 -7.33 7.52
N ILE A 709 -3.91 -7.22 7.54
CA ILE A 709 -3.01 -8.33 7.80
C ILE A 709 -2.16 -7.94 9.00
N ASP A 710 -2.34 -8.70 10.08
CA ASP A 710 -1.60 -8.52 11.32
C ASP A 710 -0.40 -9.47 11.38
N SER A 711 0.62 -9.06 12.13
CA SER A 711 1.77 -9.91 12.50
C SER A 711 2.60 -10.43 11.31
N LEU A 712 3.03 -9.53 10.42
CA LEU A 712 4.04 -9.88 9.43
C LEU A 712 5.38 -10.26 10.10
N ASN A 713 6.18 -11.05 9.39
CA ASN A 713 7.51 -11.52 9.80
C ASN A 713 8.59 -10.43 9.83
N GLY A 714 8.24 -9.17 9.53
CA GLY A 714 9.12 -8.01 9.59
C GLY A 714 8.36 -6.70 9.36
N ASP A 715 9.07 -5.59 9.51
CA ASP A 715 8.51 -4.26 9.24
C ASP A 715 8.44 -3.98 7.74
N ILE A 716 7.40 -3.28 7.32
CA ILE A 716 7.22 -2.92 5.92
C ILE A 716 8.08 -1.71 5.59
N ILE A 717 8.87 -1.84 4.53
CA ILE A 717 9.78 -0.79 4.03
C ILE A 717 9.08 0.04 2.96
N GLU A 718 8.38 -0.61 2.04
CA GLU A 718 7.77 0.04 0.89
C GLU A 718 6.51 -0.72 0.45
N ILE A 719 5.47 0.04 0.08
CA ILE A 719 4.25 -0.47 -0.55
C ILE A 719 4.07 0.26 -1.88
N LEU A 720 3.93 -0.50 -2.95
CA LEU A 720 3.70 0.03 -4.28
C LEU A 720 2.45 -0.59 -4.87
N ARG A 721 1.52 0.25 -5.30
CA ARG A 721 0.33 -0.16 -6.06
C ARG A 721 0.53 0.19 -7.53
N HIS A 722 0.24 -0.75 -8.41
CA HIS A 722 0.36 -0.57 -9.85
C HIS A 722 -0.71 -1.39 -10.58
N ASN A 723 -1.65 -0.70 -11.23
CA ASN A 723 -2.82 -1.32 -11.85
C ASN A 723 -3.55 -2.21 -10.82
N ASP A 724 -3.87 -3.42 -11.24
CA ASP A 724 -4.54 -4.45 -10.46
C ASP A 724 -3.56 -5.27 -9.59
N THR A 725 -2.38 -4.74 -9.25
CA THR A 725 -1.44 -5.42 -8.34
C THR A 725 -0.84 -4.50 -7.30
N GLU A 726 -0.55 -5.07 -6.12
CA GLU A 726 0.12 -4.40 -5.02
C GLU A 726 1.35 -5.21 -4.59
N TYR A 727 2.48 -4.53 -4.41
CA TYR A 727 3.75 -5.11 -4.05
C TYR A 727 4.22 -4.57 -2.70
N TRP A 728 4.61 -5.46 -1.81
CA TRP A 728 5.07 -5.12 -0.46
C TRP A 728 6.50 -5.60 -0.27
N LEU A 729 7.36 -4.72 0.26
CA LEU A 729 8.72 -5.05 0.66
C LEU A 729 8.81 -5.16 2.18
N ILE A 730 9.13 -6.35 2.68
CA ILE A 730 9.16 -6.67 4.11
C ILE A 730 10.62 -6.83 4.56
N ASN A 731 10.96 -6.17 5.66
CA ASN A 731 12.26 -6.24 6.32
C ASN A 731 12.36 -7.48 7.23
N SER A 732 12.23 -8.66 6.65
CA SER A 732 12.52 -9.95 7.30
C SER A 732 13.98 -10.36 7.06
N ASP A 733 14.43 -11.45 7.69
CA ASP A 733 15.72 -12.08 7.40
C ASP A 733 15.50 -13.51 6.87
N PRO A 734 15.64 -13.75 5.55
CA PRO A 734 15.93 -12.78 4.48
C PRO A 734 14.75 -11.84 4.18
N LYS A 735 15.01 -10.68 3.55
CA LYS A 735 13.96 -9.75 3.13
C LYS A 735 13.00 -10.44 2.17
N GLU A 736 11.72 -10.12 2.23
CA GLU A 736 10.70 -10.75 1.38
C GLU A 736 9.95 -9.71 0.54
N ARG A 737 9.60 -10.12 -0.68
CA ARG A 737 8.64 -9.42 -1.54
C ARG A 737 7.35 -10.22 -1.59
N TRP A 738 6.23 -9.56 -1.29
CA TRP A 738 4.91 -10.15 -1.43
C TRP A 738 4.15 -9.42 -2.55
N SER A 739 3.42 -10.18 -3.35
CA SER A 739 2.59 -9.66 -4.45
C SER A 739 1.13 -10.02 -4.20
N TYR A 740 0.26 -9.03 -4.32
CA TYR A 740 -1.19 -9.17 -4.16
C TYR A 740 -1.89 -8.76 -5.45
N ASP A 741 -2.89 -9.52 -5.84
CA ASP A 741 -3.81 -9.13 -6.91
C ASP A 741 -4.94 -8.28 -6.34
N LEU A 742 -5.23 -7.17 -6.99
CA LEU A 742 -6.36 -6.29 -6.74
C LEU A 742 -7.44 -6.54 -7.80
N PRO A 743 -8.72 -6.33 -7.48
CA PRO A 743 -9.25 -5.86 -6.21
C PRO A 743 -9.54 -7.01 -5.21
N GLU A 744 -9.28 -8.28 -5.57
CA GLU A 744 -9.53 -9.45 -4.70
C GLU A 744 -8.66 -9.47 -3.43
N ARG A 745 -7.53 -8.75 -3.43
CA ARG A 745 -6.53 -8.70 -2.36
C ARG A 745 -6.01 -10.09 -2.00
N ARG A 746 -5.82 -10.91 -3.02
CA ARG A 746 -5.30 -12.28 -2.89
C ARG A 746 -3.79 -12.27 -3.04
N LEU A 747 -3.11 -12.89 -2.08
CA LEU A 747 -1.67 -13.12 -2.17
C LEU A 747 -1.39 -14.08 -3.34
N THR A 748 -0.67 -13.59 -4.35
CA THR A 748 -0.26 -14.40 -5.51
C THR A 748 1.12 -14.98 -5.34
N GLN A 749 2.03 -14.23 -4.74
CA GLN A 749 3.43 -14.62 -4.69
C GLN A 749 4.13 -14.14 -3.41
N ARG A 750 4.99 -15.02 -2.86
CA ARG A 750 5.99 -14.68 -1.84
C ARG A 750 7.36 -15.06 -2.37
N GLU A 751 8.27 -14.11 -2.39
CA GLU A 751 9.64 -14.31 -2.85
C GLU A 751 10.62 -13.83 -1.78
N SER A 752 11.48 -14.74 -1.31
CA SER A 752 12.61 -14.37 -0.46
C SER A 752 13.73 -13.78 -1.31
N LEU A 753 14.15 -12.57 -0.97
CA LEU A 753 15.26 -11.88 -1.61
C LEU A 753 16.59 -12.50 -1.12
N PRO A 754 17.63 -12.63 -1.96
CA PRO A 754 18.91 -13.18 -1.55
C PRO A 754 19.56 -12.39 -0.40
N HIS A 755 20.16 -13.10 0.56
CA HIS A 755 20.83 -12.55 1.75
C HIS A 755 22.02 -11.62 1.42
N HIS A 756 22.51 -11.61 0.18
CA HIS A 756 23.63 -10.79 -0.27
C HIS A 756 23.27 -9.34 -0.64
N LEU A 757 22.15 -8.81 -0.16
CA LEU A 757 21.82 -7.38 -0.24
C LEU A 757 22.77 -6.47 0.59
N ASN A 758 23.96 -6.97 0.93
CA ASN A 758 24.97 -6.25 1.69
C ASN A 758 25.85 -5.41 0.74
N GLU A 759 25.87 -4.12 1.06
CA GLU A 759 26.75 -3.06 0.54
C GLU A 759 26.68 -2.79 -0.98
N GLY A 760 25.72 -1.94 -1.37
CA GLY A 760 25.71 -1.25 -2.67
C GLY A 760 24.70 -1.77 -3.71
N LEU A 761 23.99 -2.86 -3.42
CA LEU A 761 22.93 -3.38 -4.28
C LEU A 761 21.60 -2.66 -4.01
N LYS A 762 20.95 -2.14 -5.06
CA LYS A 762 19.60 -1.56 -4.97
C LYS A 762 18.56 -2.53 -5.48
N TYR A 763 17.41 -2.60 -4.81
CA TYR A 763 16.29 -3.45 -5.20
C TYR A 763 15.17 -2.60 -5.79
N ASP A 764 14.65 -2.99 -6.96
CA ASP A 764 13.40 -2.43 -7.48
C ASP A 764 12.23 -3.36 -7.18
N LEU A 765 11.28 -2.84 -6.40
CA LEU A 765 10.05 -3.52 -6.02
C LEU A 765 9.10 -3.74 -7.19
N MET A 766 9.19 -3.00 -8.29
CA MET A 766 8.35 -3.28 -9.47
C MET A 766 8.95 -4.42 -10.29
N SER A 767 10.17 -4.25 -10.83
CA SER A 767 10.76 -5.19 -11.79
C SER A 767 11.37 -6.46 -11.18
N ASN A 768 11.37 -6.58 -9.85
CA ASN A 768 12.00 -7.67 -9.11
C ASN A 768 13.48 -7.84 -9.46
N SER A 769 14.17 -6.72 -9.57
CA SER A 769 15.54 -6.67 -10.05
C SER A 769 16.49 -6.16 -8.99
N TYR A 770 17.63 -6.81 -8.89
CA TYR A 770 18.77 -6.31 -8.13
C TYR A 770 19.71 -5.57 -9.05
N TYR A 771 20.21 -4.42 -8.59
CA TYR A 771 21.15 -3.61 -9.34
C TYR A 771 22.42 -3.43 -8.56
N GLY A 772 23.52 -3.92 -9.13
CA GLY A 772 24.86 -3.74 -8.61
C GLY A 772 25.74 -3.05 -9.63
N ILE A 773 26.62 -2.18 -9.13
CA ILE A 773 27.66 -1.54 -9.94
C ILE A 773 28.93 -2.35 -9.73
N LYS A 774 29.46 -2.94 -10.81
CA LYS A 774 30.79 -3.55 -10.78
C LYS A 774 31.84 -2.48 -11.05
N HIS A 775 32.59 -2.12 -10.01
CA HIS A 775 33.60 -1.06 -9.98
C HIS A 775 34.63 -1.12 -11.13
N ASP A 776 34.99 -2.32 -11.58
CA ASP A 776 36.08 -2.51 -12.54
C ASP A 776 35.73 -2.17 -14.01
N LYS A 777 34.43 -2.00 -14.33
CA LYS A 777 33.96 -1.75 -15.72
C LYS A 777 32.73 -0.82 -15.85
N CYS A 778 32.27 -0.19 -14.76
CA CYS A 778 31.00 0.56 -14.72
C CYS A 778 29.83 -0.18 -15.43
N VAL A 779 29.70 -1.49 -15.14
CA VAL A 779 28.62 -2.30 -15.69
C VAL A 779 27.52 -2.44 -14.64
N LEU A 780 26.36 -1.90 -14.95
CA LEU A 780 25.13 -2.16 -14.21
C LEU A 780 24.71 -3.59 -14.49
N THR A 781 24.72 -4.44 -13.47
CA THR A 781 24.18 -5.80 -13.61
C THR A 781 22.79 -5.81 -13.00
N SER A 782 21.75 -5.98 -13.83
CA SER A 782 20.41 -6.28 -13.33
C SER A 782 20.22 -7.78 -13.28
N ALA A 783 20.03 -8.35 -12.10
CA ALA A 783 19.73 -9.76 -11.94
C ALA A 783 18.25 -9.92 -11.56
N ASN A 784 17.52 -10.70 -12.36
CA ASN A 784 16.24 -11.30 -11.97
C ASN A 784 16.43 -12.81 -11.84
N SER A 785 15.45 -13.52 -11.29
CA SER A 785 15.42 -14.99 -11.19
C SER A 785 15.74 -15.72 -12.50
N HIS A 786 15.51 -15.11 -13.66
CA HIS A 786 15.64 -15.75 -14.98
C HIS A 786 16.72 -15.17 -15.90
N TYR A 787 17.24 -13.97 -15.64
CA TYR A 787 18.19 -13.32 -16.56
C TYR A 787 19.09 -12.30 -15.85
N THR A 788 20.33 -12.17 -16.32
CA THR A 788 21.25 -11.10 -15.93
C THR A 788 21.50 -10.17 -17.11
N GLN A 789 21.01 -8.93 -17.03
CA GLN A 789 21.28 -7.90 -18.03
C GLN A 789 22.48 -7.08 -17.58
N ARG A 790 23.33 -6.68 -18.54
CA ARG A 790 24.47 -5.79 -18.31
C ARG A 790 24.28 -4.53 -19.12
N LEU A 791 24.19 -3.38 -18.47
CA LEU A 791 24.20 -2.06 -19.11
C LEU A 791 25.57 -1.44 -18.85
N GLN A 792 26.31 -1.17 -19.93
CA GLN A 792 27.58 -0.47 -19.84
C GLN A 792 27.28 1.03 -19.67
N LEU A 793 27.66 1.58 -18.53
CA LEU A 793 27.54 3.01 -18.28
C LEU A 793 28.56 3.76 -19.15
N PRO A 794 28.33 5.05 -19.46
CA PRO A 794 29.31 5.88 -20.15
C PRO A 794 30.65 5.85 -19.40
N ASN A 795 31.77 5.96 -20.13
CA ASN A 795 33.11 6.05 -19.57
C ASN A 795 33.26 7.30 -18.69
N THR A 796 32.79 7.26 -17.45
CA THR A 796 33.06 8.27 -16.43
C THR A 796 34.51 8.13 -15.96
N GLN A 797 35.26 9.23 -15.96
CA GLN A 797 36.72 9.21 -15.88
C GLN A 797 37.27 9.01 -14.46
N SER A 798 36.44 9.00 -13.41
CA SER A 798 36.92 8.88 -12.03
C SER A 798 36.19 7.83 -11.17
N ILE A 799 36.92 7.23 -10.22
CA ILE A 799 36.44 6.29 -9.18
C ILE A 799 35.60 7.00 -8.10
N GLU A 800 35.69 8.33 -8.00
CA GLU A 800 34.97 9.14 -7.02
C GLU A 800 33.55 9.50 -7.49
N GLU A 801 33.36 9.80 -8.78
CA GLU A 801 32.04 9.88 -9.43
C GLU A 801 31.27 8.56 -9.27
N GLN A 802 31.98 7.42 -9.19
CA GLN A 802 31.42 6.08 -9.02
C GLN A 802 30.72 5.85 -7.67
N ARG A 803 30.97 6.67 -6.64
CA ARG A 803 30.34 6.52 -5.32
C ARG A 803 28.95 7.16 -5.23
N SER A 804 28.58 8.02 -6.19
CA SER A 804 27.36 8.82 -6.18
C SER A 804 26.23 8.27 -7.05
N PHE A 805 26.33 7.00 -7.47
CA PHE A 805 25.33 6.40 -8.35
C PHE A 805 24.09 5.95 -7.60
N HIS A 806 22.94 6.40 -8.08
CA HIS A 806 21.65 5.91 -7.59
C HIS A 806 20.79 5.45 -8.76
N LEU A 807 20.20 4.26 -8.59
CA LEU A 807 19.37 3.62 -9.58
C LEU A 807 17.93 3.42 -9.11
N ILE A 808 16.99 3.72 -9.99
CA ILE A 808 15.60 3.25 -9.91
C ILE A 808 15.19 2.76 -11.29
N LYS A 809 14.78 1.51 -11.41
CA LYS A 809 14.07 1.03 -12.59
C LYS A 809 12.57 1.06 -12.30
N ARG A 810 11.79 1.48 -13.28
CA ARG A 810 10.33 1.28 -13.34
C ARG A 810 9.98 1.02 -14.80
N THR A 811 9.36 2.01 -15.45
CA THR A 811 9.20 2.11 -16.91
C THR A 811 10.50 2.44 -17.63
N ALA A 812 11.42 3.11 -16.93
CA ALA A 812 12.76 3.44 -17.39
C ALA A 812 13.76 3.28 -16.24
N THR A 813 15.05 3.20 -16.57
CA THR A 813 16.13 3.14 -15.59
C THR A 813 16.71 4.54 -15.38
N LEU A 814 16.45 5.15 -14.21
CA LEU A 814 17.06 6.40 -13.79
C LEU A 814 18.44 6.14 -13.21
N ILE A 815 19.47 6.78 -13.76
CA ILE A 815 20.84 6.81 -13.25
C ILE A 815 21.19 8.27 -13.01
N TYR A 816 21.76 8.58 -11.86
CA TYR A 816 22.37 9.90 -11.65
C TYR A 816 23.72 9.82 -10.95
N TRP A 817 24.56 10.81 -11.20
CA TRP A 817 25.88 11.00 -10.59
C TRP A 817 26.20 12.50 -10.47
N GLN A 818 27.21 12.84 -9.67
CA GLN A 818 27.67 14.21 -9.48
C GLN A 818 28.96 14.46 -10.27
N GLU A 819 29.02 15.56 -11.01
CA GLU A 819 30.16 16.01 -11.83
C GLU A 819 30.26 17.54 -11.74
N ASN A 820 31.40 18.09 -11.31
CA ASN A 820 31.72 19.53 -11.37
C ASN A 820 30.56 20.46 -10.94
N GLU A 821 30.02 20.26 -9.72
CA GLU A 821 28.88 21.00 -9.13
C GLU A 821 27.49 20.77 -9.76
N LEU A 822 27.37 19.86 -10.72
CA LEU A 822 26.10 19.42 -11.29
C LEU A 822 25.82 17.95 -10.97
N THR A 823 24.58 17.63 -10.65
CA THR A 823 24.04 16.28 -10.63
C THR A 823 23.38 16.02 -11.98
N ILE A 824 23.88 15.01 -12.71
CA ILE A 824 23.37 14.63 -14.01
C ILE A 824 22.44 13.44 -13.83
N PHE A 825 21.20 13.56 -14.28
CA PHE A 825 20.18 12.53 -14.30
C PHE A 825 20.01 12.03 -15.73
N ARG A 826 20.07 10.70 -15.94
CA ARG A 826 19.81 10.05 -17.22
C ARG A 826 18.76 8.97 -17.08
N LEU A 827 17.81 8.93 -18.01
CA LEU A 827 16.85 7.82 -18.12
C LEU A 827 17.20 6.95 -19.32
N TYR A 828 17.26 5.65 -19.08
CA TYR A 828 17.51 4.64 -20.08
C TYR A 828 16.25 3.81 -20.33
N ASN A 829 15.95 3.56 -21.60
CA ASN A 829 14.84 2.69 -21.98
C ASN A 829 15.17 1.21 -21.71
N ASN A 830 14.21 0.32 -21.95
CA ASN A 830 14.39 -1.13 -21.74
C ASN A 830 15.44 -1.76 -22.69
N GLN A 831 15.77 -1.08 -23.80
CA GLN A 831 16.83 -1.46 -24.73
C GLN A 831 18.20 -0.91 -24.32
N ASN A 832 18.31 -0.30 -23.15
CA ASN A 832 19.52 0.34 -22.61
C ASN A 832 20.04 1.54 -23.41
N HIS A 833 19.19 2.15 -24.24
CA HIS A 833 19.50 3.42 -24.89
C HIS A 833 19.18 4.58 -23.96
N CYS A 834 20.09 5.55 -23.90
CA CYS A 834 19.86 6.78 -23.15
C CYS A 834 18.85 7.64 -23.91
N SER A 835 17.67 7.82 -23.33
CA SER A 835 16.56 8.55 -23.97
C SER A 835 16.44 9.98 -23.45
N PHE A 836 16.90 10.25 -22.22
CA PHE A 836 16.73 11.55 -21.58
C PHE A 836 17.90 11.91 -20.67
N GLU A 837 18.28 13.20 -20.65
CA GLU A 837 19.19 13.77 -19.65
C GLU A 837 18.71 15.10 -19.10
N LEU A 838 18.93 15.28 -17.80
CA LEU A 838 18.68 16.49 -17.06
C LEU A 838 19.90 16.81 -16.20
N LYS A 839 20.36 18.05 -16.25
CA LYS A 839 21.47 18.54 -15.41
C LYS A 839 20.90 19.46 -14.34
N TRP A 840 21.23 19.20 -13.08
CA TRP A 840 20.72 19.94 -11.92
C TRP A 840 21.87 20.40 -11.02
N PRO A 841 21.81 21.55 -10.33
CA PRO A 841 22.86 21.96 -9.39
C PRO A 841 22.99 21.02 -8.18
N THR A 842 24.21 20.57 -7.86
CA THR A 842 24.47 19.60 -6.78
C THR A 842 24.11 20.12 -5.39
N ASN A 843 24.25 21.42 -5.15
CA ASN A 843 23.87 22.05 -3.88
C ASN A 843 22.35 22.00 -3.60
N LEU A 844 21.54 21.69 -4.62
CA LEU A 844 20.08 21.64 -4.56
C LEU A 844 19.59 20.33 -5.18
N ALA A 845 20.04 19.19 -4.67
CA ALA A 845 19.65 17.89 -5.19
C ALA A 845 18.11 17.79 -5.32
N PRO A 846 17.58 17.54 -6.53
CA PRO A 846 16.15 17.50 -6.74
C PRO A 846 15.57 16.26 -6.07
N GLN A 847 14.39 16.42 -5.51
CA GLN A 847 13.50 15.30 -5.26
C GLN A 847 12.91 14.86 -6.59
N TYR A 848 12.57 13.58 -6.68
CA TYR A 848 11.85 13.08 -7.82
C TYR A 848 10.68 12.21 -7.38
N ARG A 849 9.64 12.22 -8.20
CA ARG A 849 8.50 11.31 -8.14
C ARG A 849 8.37 10.66 -9.51
N SER A 850 8.07 9.37 -9.53
CA SER A 850 7.63 8.71 -10.75
C SER A 850 6.29 8.07 -10.50
N GLU A 851 5.37 8.22 -11.45
CA GLU A 851 4.06 7.58 -11.44
C GLU A 851 3.79 7.07 -12.83
N PHE A 852 3.76 5.74 -12.98
CA PHE A 852 3.57 5.09 -14.27
C PHE A 852 4.62 5.56 -15.31
N HIS A 853 4.19 6.35 -16.27
CA HIS A 853 4.98 6.91 -17.35
C HIS A 853 5.41 8.36 -17.10
N GLN A 854 4.98 8.96 -15.99
CA GLN A 854 5.31 10.33 -15.62
C GLN A 854 6.52 10.35 -14.69
N TRP A 855 7.47 11.22 -15.00
CA TRP A 855 8.64 11.52 -14.18
C TRP A 855 8.62 13.00 -13.81
N TYR A 856 8.75 13.27 -12.53
CA TYR A 856 8.79 14.62 -11.96
C TYR A 856 10.13 14.81 -11.26
N PHE A 857 10.83 15.88 -11.59
CA PHE A 857 12.01 16.34 -10.86
C PHE A 857 11.71 17.74 -10.32
N PHE A 858 11.85 17.93 -9.02
CA PHE A 858 11.50 19.18 -8.37
C PHE A 858 12.37 19.47 -7.16
N ASP A 859 12.45 20.74 -6.77
CA ASP A 859 13.23 21.14 -5.61
C ASP A 859 12.53 22.15 -4.71
N LYS A 860 13.17 22.42 -3.57
CA LYS A 860 12.72 23.41 -2.58
C LYS A 860 12.88 24.86 -3.05
N THR A 861 13.39 25.09 -4.26
CA THR A 861 13.47 26.43 -4.87
C THR A 861 12.35 26.67 -5.88
N GLY A 862 11.41 25.74 -6.04
CA GLY A 862 10.24 25.94 -6.90
C GLY A 862 10.45 25.62 -8.36
N ARG A 863 11.49 24.85 -8.68
CA ARG A 863 11.73 24.32 -10.03
C ARG A 863 11.01 22.99 -10.20
N LEU A 864 10.36 22.80 -11.34
CA LEU A 864 9.72 21.54 -11.73
C LEU A 864 10.10 21.20 -13.18
N VAL A 865 10.53 19.97 -13.40
CA VAL A 865 10.68 19.35 -14.71
C VAL A 865 9.82 18.11 -14.73
N HIS A 866 8.78 18.12 -15.56
CA HIS A 866 7.88 17.01 -15.78
C HIS A 866 8.13 16.39 -17.15
N PHE A 867 8.19 15.07 -17.19
CA PHE A 867 8.47 14.30 -18.38
C PHE A 867 7.51 13.12 -18.51
N ASN A 868 6.86 13.01 -19.67
CA ASN A 868 5.95 11.91 -19.98
C ASN A 868 6.61 10.93 -20.96
N TRP A 869 6.83 9.70 -20.50
CA TRP A 869 7.56 8.66 -21.24
C TRP A 869 6.84 8.22 -22.53
N ASN A 870 5.51 8.17 -22.51
CA ASN A 870 4.72 7.61 -23.61
C ASN A 870 4.62 8.54 -24.82
N ASN A 871 4.64 9.85 -24.59
CA ASN A 871 4.50 10.85 -25.65
C ASN A 871 5.76 11.69 -25.87
N GLY A 872 6.80 11.50 -25.03
CA GLY A 872 8.07 12.22 -25.11
C GLY A 872 7.96 13.72 -24.78
N ARG A 873 6.85 14.17 -24.16
CA ARG A 873 6.64 15.59 -23.83
C ARG A 873 7.43 15.97 -22.58
N ILE A 874 8.04 17.15 -22.65
CA ILE A 874 8.78 17.78 -21.56
C ILE A 874 8.09 19.10 -21.22
N ASN A 875 7.78 19.29 -19.95
CA ASN A 875 7.28 20.54 -19.41
C ASN A 875 8.22 21.00 -18.30
N THR A 876 8.64 22.27 -18.37
CA THR A 876 9.47 22.89 -17.34
C THR A 876 8.72 24.08 -16.76
N LEU A 877 8.78 24.23 -15.45
CA LEU A 877 7.95 25.17 -14.72
C LEU A 877 8.74 25.77 -13.55
N SER A 878 8.56 27.07 -13.34
CA SER A 878 9.07 27.81 -12.19
C SER A 878 7.90 28.44 -11.45
N LEU A 879 7.79 28.15 -10.15
CA LEU A 879 6.67 28.65 -9.34
C LEU A 879 6.89 30.07 -8.87
N LEU A 880 6.38 31.03 -9.62
CA LEU A 880 6.49 32.46 -9.30
C LEU A 880 5.24 33.06 -8.62
N LEU A 881 4.15 32.29 -8.46
CA LEU A 881 2.81 32.76 -8.05
C LEU A 881 2.49 34.17 -8.57
N LYS A 882 2.31 34.30 -9.89
CA LYS A 882 1.75 35.50 -10.50
C LYS A 882 0.22 35.49 -10.47
#